data_AF-A0A3D9N0C8-F1
#
_entry.id   AF-A0A3D9N0C8-F1
#
_cell.length_a   1.000
_cell.length_b   1.000
_cell.length_c   1.000
_cell.angle_alpha   90.00
_cell.angle_beta   90.00
_cell.angle_gamma   90.00
#
_symmetry.space_group_name_H-M   'P 1'
#
loop_
_entity.id
_entity.type
_entity.pdbx_description
1 polymer ?
#
loop_
_entity_poly.entity_id
_entity_poly.type
_entity_poly.pdbx_seq_one_letter_code
_entity_poly.pdbx_strand_id
1 'polypeptide(L)'
;MERARFDLPMPGVALSPESVERLMAEPWRYGFISLLRRIGADPRIDPVGTARRPQAEPFRLGQAPSLAFASREIADVREVNGRLKIRLLSLGMFGPNGPLPIHMTEIAREREQNRRDATLVNFLDIFHHRYLTLLYRAWVSAQAAAGLDRKDDETFSFFVASLAGHDPAEIAGRPFPGHARLAASAHPVREARNPDGLRATLEQYFGVPVAIEEYVFHWLEMTPASHSYLGKPVESSTLAMGAMLGEQVPDRQHRFRIVLGPLDLQVYLRFTAQGVDLPKLVECVREFVGRGYRWELELRIKPQGAPPAVLGGTEQLGWSSWLGQAPTDAPITGMRFEPEQYVEQPARRSVPYRQRPETGAGDLLTYYNEEFLYLRELAAEFAQAHVKIARRLGMQAGEIGDRYVERLVQAFAFMSARMRMKLDAAFPDFTRPLLQCLYPNYLAPTPSMAVARLYPDHARSKLAQGFHVPRGSPFASPVPQGGGCVCQFRSTQDVTLYPLEIVSARLTGIPPDISALDRYVRPDRNVRSALRLRLRATGSATIGQLRGLDRLPVYLAGDVRLASQLFELLHTGAAASVLAAPGSFATAQEPLHVVRNQAVMHEGFGTDQAMLPLVWPKFHGHNLLHEYATCPERFLFFTLTGLEAGLRRIEAQEVEIVVLLDRPAGELVNQVDASHFALFCTPVINLFPVTIDRLELPENSTTAALHVDPLAPADYEVFSVGALSGFETRESASLEFQPRYPTLARDENSTGRYFVTRREPARGTDLARRYQTRATYAPGDTLVSLVDANGTPAHDNIRFITAQVWVTNRDLPNLLAVNGVDDLSTVVNAPLASVGLIRAPGTPKRPLAQGTTAWRLVRQLNFNHLPLEDPGGAGLRELLLLYRTGDNPGFVKQVQAITGVQMQTVTRRLPGTGDLVFGCGTGCTLTVDEGALAGESPYLLGVILEHYLARHVPMHTFVETSMRSVQRGPVALWPPRMGTRSAA
;
A
#
# COMPACT_ATOMS: atom_id res chain seq x y z
N MET A 1 -34.25 0.94 30.54
CA MET A 1 -33.40 -0.23 30.21
C MET A 1 -32.05 0.01 30.87
N GLU A 2 -31.87 -0.46 32.10
CA GLU A 2 -30.64 -0.25 32.88
C GLU A 2 -29.46 -0.88 32.15
N ARG A 3 -28.45 -0.06 31.83
CA ARG A 3 -27.18 -0.52 31.27
C ARG A 3 -26.43 -1.25 32.39
N ALA A 4 -26.24 -2.56 32.22
CA ALA A 4 -25.27 -3.30 33.02
C ALA A 4 -23.91 -2.61 32.89
N ARG A 5 -23.35 -2.16 34.02
CA ARG A 5 -21.95 -1.71 34.08
C ARG A 5 -21.08 -2.89 33.65
N PHE A 6 -20.28 -2.71 32.59
CA PHE A 6 -19.28 -3.68 32.14
C PHE A 6 -18.04 -3.70 33.04
N ASP A 7 -18.24 -3.58 34.36
CA ASP A 7 -17.22 -3.84 35.38
C ASP A 7 -17.53 -5.19 36.05
N LEU A 8 -17.79 -6.22 35.25
CA LEU A 8 -17.68 -7.59 35.74
C LEU A 8 -16.19 -7.93 35.74
N PRO A 9 -15.56 -8.23 36.88
CA PRO A 9 -14.27 -8.91 36.86
C PRO A 9 -14.50 -10.20 36.09
N MET A 10 -13.80 -10.39 34.97
CA MET A 10 -13.78 -11.65 34.24
C MET A 10 -13.51 -12.77 35.26
N PRO A 11 -14.50 -13.62 35.58
CA PRO A 11 -14.26 -14.72 36.51
C PRO A 11 -13.14 -15.56 35.91
N GLY A 12 -12.18 -15.97 36.75
CA GLY A 12 -10.96 -16.68 36.34
C GLY A 12 -11.19 -17.55 35.11
N VAL A 13 -10.59 -17.13 33.99
CA VAL A 13 -10.88 -17.64 32.65
C VAL A 13 -10.48 -19.12 32.51
N ALA A 14 -9.57 -19.59 33.36
CA ALA A 14 -9.22 -20.99 33.51
C ALA A 14 -10.31 -21.80 34.25
N LEU A 15 -10.43 -23.09 33.92
CA LEU A 15 -11.27 -24.01 34.69
C LEU A 15 -10.79 -24.06 36.15
N SER A 16 -11.61 -23.56 37.09
CA SER A 16 -11.34 -23.73 38.52
C SER A 16 -11.46 -25.21 38.92
N PRO A 17 -10.80 -25.66 40.00
CA PRO A 17 -10.96 -27.03 40.51
C PRO A 17 -12.43 -27.43 40.70
N GLU A 18 -13.25 -26.54 41.28
CA GLU A 18 -14.69 -26.76 41.42
C GLU A 18 -15.43 -26.88 40.08
N SER A 19 -15.00 -26.16 39.04
CA SER A 19 -15.58 -26.27 37.70
C SER A 19 -15.24 -27.62 37.07
N VAL A 20 -14.03 -28.13 37.32
CA VAL A 20 -13.60 -29.46 36.86
C VAL A 20 -14.40 -30.55 37.57
N GLU A 21 -14.60 -30.46 38.88
CA GLU A 21 -15.43 -31.41 39.64
C GLU A 21 -16.87 -31.45 39.12
N ARG A 22 -17.49 -30.29 38.88
CA ARG A 22 -18.83 -30.20 38.27
C ARG A 22 -18.87 -30.75 36.85
N LEU A 23 -17.82 -30.51 36.06
CA LEU A 23 -17.71 -31.05 34.69
C LEU A 23 -17.63 -32.58 34.69
N MET A 24 -16.94 -33.17 35.66
CA MET A 24 -16.85 -34.63 35.83
C MET A 24 -18.16 -35.23 36.35
N ALA A 25 -18.87 -34.53 37.24
CA ALA A 25 -20.14 -34.99 37.80
C ALA A 25 -21.31 -34.90 36.81
N GLU A 26 -21.39 -33.81 36.03
CA GLU A 26 -22.51 -33.53 35.13
C GLU A 26 -22.04 -33.14 33.71
N PRO A 27 -21.31 -34.03 32.99
CA PRO A 27 -20.74 -33.72 31.68
C PRO A 27 -21.80 -33.34 30.62
N TRP A 28 -23.02 -33.85 30.74
CA TRP A 28 -24.14 -33.56 29.83
C TRP A 28 -24.63 -32.11 29.86
N ARG A 29 -24.22 -31.30 30.85
CA ARG A 29 -24.53 -29.86 30.91
C ARG A 29 -23.62 -29.02 30.01
N TYR A 30 -22.53 -29.58 29.51
CA TYR A 30 -21.53 -28.86 28.72
C TYR A 30 -21.59 -29.29 27.24
N GLY A 31 -21.36 -28.32 26.35
CA GLY A 31 -21.13 -28.57 24.92
C GLY A 31 -19.64 -28.63 24.60
N PHE A 32 -19.26 -29.38 23.57
CA PHE A 32 -17.85 -29.57 23.19
C PHE A 32 -17.14 -28.25 22.89
N ILE A 33 -17.75 -27.43 22.02
CA ILE A 33 -17.18 -26.13 21.62
C ILE A 33 -17.09 -25.16 22.81
N SER A 34 -18.13 -25.06 23.64
CA SER A 34 -18.15 -24.16 24.80
C SER A 34 -17.09 -24.56 25.84
N LEU A 35 -16.90 -25.86 26.06
CA LEU A 35 -15.86 -26.37 26.96
C LEU A 35 -14.46 -26.07 26.42
N LEU A 36 -14.19 -26.37 25.15
CA LEU A 36 -12.90 -26.06 24.54
C LEU A 36 -12.61 -24.56 24.47
N ARG A 37 -13.63 -23.71 24.28
CA ARG A 37 -13.51 -22.25 24.39
C ARG A 37 -13.05 -21.83 25.78
N ARG A 38 -13.66 -22.38 26.83
CA ARG A 38 -13.24 -22.09 28.20
C ARG A 38 -11.83 -22.59 28.50
N ILE A 39 -11.44 -23.75 27.99
CA ILE A 39 -10.06 -24.26 28.13
C ILE A 39 -9.08 -23.37 27.37
N GLY A 40 -9.38 -23.08 26.10
CA GLY A 40 -8.53 -22.30 25.20
C GLY A 40 -8.33 -20.86 25.65
N ALA A 41 -9.29 -20.29 26.37
CA ALA A 41 -9.21 -18.93 26.90
C ALA A 41 -8.12 -18.77 27.99
N ASP A 42 -7.56 -19.85 28.55
CA ASP A 42 -6.44 -19.78 29.49
C ASP A 42 -5.13 -19.37 28.79
N PRO A 43 -4.56 -18.17 29.07
CA PRO A 43 -3.37 -17.67 28.38
C PRO A 43 -2.11 -18.50 28.63
N ARG A 44 -2.11 -19.39 29.63
CA ARG A 44 -0.96 -20.25 29.98
C ARG A 44 -0.74 -21.39 29.01
N ILE A 45 -1.74 -21.72 28.19
CA ILE A 45 -1.65 -22.77 27.19
C ILE A 45 -1.57 -22.16 25.79
N ASP A 46 -0.95 -22.91 24.86
CA ASP A 46 -1.04 -22.60 23.44
C ASP A 46 -2.52 -22.62 23.00
N PRO A 47 -2.93 -21.74 22.06
CA PRO A 47 -4.26 -21.84 21.46
C PRO A 47 -4.56 -23.25 20.98
N VAL A 48 -5.77 -23.74 21.25
CA VAL A 48 -6.14 -25.13 20.94
C VAL A 48 -5.97 -25.39 19.44
N GLY A 49 -5.20 -26.43 19.10
CA GLY A 49 -4.87 -26.79 17.71
C GLY A 49 -3.67 -26.05 17.10
N THR A 50 -2.95 -25.22 17.86
CA THR A 50 -1.66 -24.61 17.43
C THR A 50 -0.43 -25.22 18.11
N ALA A 51 -0.62 -26.04 19.15
CA ALA A 51 0.47 -26.70 19.85
C ALA A 51 1.35 -27.50 18.88
N ARG A 52 2.68 -27.29 18.95
CA ARG A 52 3.67 -28.02 18.14
C ARG A 52 3.90 -29.45 18.63
N ARG A 53 3.64 -29.70 19.91
CA ARG A 53 3.74 -31.01 20.55
C ARG A 53 2.48 -31.31 21.35
N PRO A 54 1.98 -32.55 21.34
CA PRO A 54 0.78 -32.93 22.11
C PRO A 54 0.97 -32.75 23.61
N GLN A 55 2.20 -32.78 24.10
CA GLN A 55 2.51 -32.65 25.53
C GLN A 55 2.20 -31.26 26.10
N ALA A 56 2.16 -30.24 25.24
CA ALA A 56 1.80 -28.87 25.63
C ALA A 56 0.29 -28.68 25.87
N GLU A 57 -0.54 -29.64 25.44
CA GLU A 57 -1.99 -29.59 25.64
C GLU A 57 -2.36 -30.28 26.97
N PRO A 58 -3.01 -29.58 27.93
CA PRO A 58 -3.34 -30.14 29.25
C PRO A 58 -4.57 -31.07 29.23
N PHE A 59 -5.08 -31.40 28.04
CA PHE A 59 -6.25 -32.23 27.84
C PHE A 59 -6.01 -33.24 26.71
N ARG A 60 -6.83 -34.29 26.69
CA ARG A 60 -6.89 -35.29 25.62
C ARG A 60 -8.32 -35.44 25.18
N LEU A 61 -8.53 -35.41 23.86
CA LEU A 61 -9.84 -35.57 23.25
C LEU A 61 -9.93 -36.97 22.65
N GLY A 62 -11.07 -37.62 22.84
CA GLY A 62 -11.32 -38.94 22.27
C GLY A 62 -12.80 -39.19 22.08
N GLN A 63 -13.14 -40.43 21.72
CA GLN A 63 -14.53 -40.83 21.50
C GLN A 63 -14.97 -41.97 22.42
N ALA A 64 -16.23 -41.95 22.84
CA ALA A 64 -16.92 -43.08 23.45
C ALA A 64 -17.71 -43.85 22.39
N PRO A 65 -17.41 -45.15 22.16
CA PRO A 65 -18.17 -45.95 21.21
C PRO A 65 -19.58 -46.20 21.76
N SER A 66 -20.59 -45.68 21.07
CA SER A 66 -21.99 -45.76 21.47
C SER A 66 -22.90 -45.97 20.27
N LEU A 67 -23.95 -46.79 20.43
CA LEU A 67 -25.03 -46.92 19.45
C LEU A 67 -26.23 -46.03 19.78
N ALA A 68 -26.19 -45.35 20.93
CA ALA A 68 -27.26 -44.46 21.34
C ALA A 68 -27.23 -43.19 20.49
N PHE A 69 -28.42 -42.62 20.27
CA PHE A 69 -28.53 -41.25 19.76
C PHE A 69 -27.94 -40.30 20.80
N ALA A 70 -26.97 -39.47 20.39
CA ALA A 70 -26.28 -38.55 21.29
C ALA A 70 -27.20 -37.36 21.63
N SER A 71 -27.91 -37.41 22.76
CA SER A 71 -28.70 -36.27 23.26
C SER A 71 -27.82 -35.08 23.66
N ARG A 72 -26.55 -35.34 23.99
CA ARG A 72 -25.48 -34.37 24.27
C ARG A 72 -24.16 -34.86 23.69
N GLU A 73 -23.22 -33.94 23.45
CA GLU A 73 -21.97 -34.24 22.75
C GLU A 73 -20.93 -34.93 23.64
N ILE A 74 -20.82 -34.53 24.92
CA ILE A 74 -19.81 -35.02 25.86
C ILE A 74 -20.35 -36.28 26.56
N ALA A 75 -19.61 -37.39 26.41
CA ALA A 75 -19.92 -38.68 27.04
C ALA A 75 -19.42 -38.72 28.49
N ASP A 76 -18.14 -38.44 28.70
CA ASP A 76 -17.53 -38.34 30.02
C ASP A 76 -16.31 -37.41 30.02
N VAL A 77 -15.94 -36.96 31.21
CA VAL A 77 -14.70 -36.23 31.47
C VAL A 77 -14.03 -36.87 32.68
N ARG A 78 -12.73 -37.15 32.58
CA ARG A 78 -11.94 -37.75 33.67
C ARG A 78 -10.57 -37.11 33.73
N GLU A 79 -9.98 -37.04 34.91
CA GLU A 79 -8.59 -36.64 35.06
C GLU A 79 -7.69 -37.88 35.03
N VAL A 80 -6.67 -37.88 34.16
CA VAL A 80 -5.71 -38.97 34.00
C VAL A 80 -4.31 -38.36 33.93
N ASN A 81 -3.44 -38.71 34.87
CA ASN A 81 -2.06 -38.21 34.97
C ASN A 81 -1.97 -36.66 34.91
N GLY A 82 -2.88 -35.96 35.61
CA GLY A 82 -2.93 -34.50 35.64
C GLY A 82 -3.44 -33.84 34.35
N ARG A 83 -4.04 -34.61 33.43
CA ARG A 83 -4.65 -34.10 32.19
C ARG A 83 -6.14 -34.44 32.13
N LEU A 84 -6.94 -33.54 31.58
CA LEU A 84 -8.36 -33.77 31.36
C LEU A 84 -8.59 -34.64 30.11
N LYS A 85 -9.06 -35.86 30.28
CA LYS A 85 -9.54 -36.71 29.19
C LYS A 85 -11.03 -36.46 28.97
N ILE A 86 -11.38 -35.90 27.82
CA ILE A 86 -12.75 -35.57 27.41
C ILE A 86 -13.15 -36.52 26.28
N ARG A 87 -14.23 -37.28 26.46
CA ARG A 87 -14.73 -38.22 25.45
C ARG A 87 -16.06 -37.74 24.89
N LEU A 88 -16.21 -37.81 23.57
CA LEU A 88 -17.41 -37.40 22.86
C LEU A 88 -18.25 -38.62 22.41
N LEU A 89 -19.56 -38.45 22.32
CA LEU A 89 -20.47 -39.44 21.71
C LEU A 89 -20.52 -39.31 20.18
N SER A 90 -20.38 -38.08 19.66
CA SER A 90 -20.41 -37.74 18.23
C SER A 90 -19.08 -37.13 17.76
N LEU A 91 -18.99 -36.73 16.50
CA LEU A 91 -17.79 -36.10 15.88
C LEU A 91 -16.53 -36.98 15.80
N GLY A 92 -16.66 -38.30 15.94
CA GLY A 92 -15.56 -39.25 15.75
C GLY A 92 -15.91 -40.37 14.77
N MET A 93 -15.09 -41.42 14.76
CA MET A 93 -15.20 -42.54 13.83
C MET A 93 -16.32 -43.55 14.18
N PHE A 94 -16.72 -43.62 15.44
CA PHE A 94 -17.73 -44.56 15.95
C PHE A 94 -19.13 -43.96 16.06
N GLY A 95 -20.13 -44.82 16.15
CA GLY A 95 -21.53 -44.46 16.39
C GLY A 95 -22.40 -44.45 15.14
N PRO A 96 -23.71 -44.16 15.29
CA PRO A 96 -24.66 -44.25 14.19
C PRO A 96 -24.37 -43.27 13.04
N ASN A 97 -23.72 -42.15 13.37
CA ASN A 97 -23.31 -41.11 12.40
C ASN A 97 -21.79 -41.17 12.09
N GLY A 98 -21.10 -42.21 12.58
CA GLY A 98 -19.67 -42.39 12.34
C GLY A 98 -19.40 -42.93 10.93
N PRO A 99 -18.27 -42.58 10.30
CA PRO A 99 -17.90 -43.08 8.98
C PRO A 99 -17.55 -44.58 8.97
N LEU A 100 -17.21 -45.18 10.12
CA LEU A 100 -16.93 -46.61 10.18
C LEU A 100 -18.23 -47.42 10.22
N PRO A 101 -18.24 -48.62 9.60
CA PRO A 101 -19.40 -49.51 9.69
C PRO A 101 -19.85 -49.76 11.13
N ILE A 102 -21.17 -49.85 11.35
CA ILE A 102 -21.77 -50.01 12.70
C ILE A 102 -21.17 -51.21 13.47
N HIS A 103 -20.86 -52.32 12.80
CA HIS A 103 -20.25 -53.49 13.44
C HIS A 103 -18.87 -53.18 14.08
N MET A 104 -18.11 -52.20 13.56
CA MET A 104 -16.85 -51.76 14.18
C MET A 104 -17.11 -51.00 15.48
N THR A 105 -18.20 -50.24 15.54
CA THR A 105 -18.65 -49.57 16.78
C THR A 105 -19.06 -50.61 17.82
N GLU A 106 -19.77 -51.67 17.41
CA GLU A 106 -20.13 -52.78 18.30
C GLU A 106 -18.91 -53.48 18.87
N ILE A 107 -17.92 -53.80 18.01
CA ILE A 107 -16.66 -54.42 18.45
C ILE A 107 -15.92 -53.53 19.44
N ALA A 108 -15.79 -52.24 19.15
CA ALA A 108 -15.12 -51.29 20.04
C ALA A 108 -15.83 -51.17 21.39
N ARG A 109 -17.17 -51.08 21.37
CA ARG A 109 -18.01 -51.01 22.57
C ARG A 109 -17.95 -52.29 23.40
N GLU A 110 -18.04 -53.47 22.77
CA GLU A 110 -17.98 -54.76 23.46
C GLU A 110 -16.61 -54.97 24.12
N ARG A 111 -15.52 -54.64 23.41
CA ARG A 111 -14.17 -54.73 23.96
C ARG A 111 -13.98 -53.79 25.15
N GLU A 112 -14.44 -52.55 25.03
CA GLU A 112 -14.28 -51.57 26.10
C GLU A 112 -15.15 -51.90 27.33
N GLN A 113 -16.44 -52.19 27.13
CA GLN A 113 -17.40 -52.39 28.23
C GLN A 113 -17.31 -53.79 28.84
N ASN A 114 -17.30 -54.84 28.01
CA ASN A 114 -17.37 -56.23 28.51
C ASN A 114 -15.99 -56.81 28.80
N ARG A 115 -15.01 -56.53 27.94
CA ARG A 115 -13.65 -57.10 28.06
C ARG A 115 -12.65 -56.18 28.77
N ARG A 116 -13.08 -54.96 29.14
CA ARG A 116 -12.25 -53.91 29.76
C ARG A 116 -10.97 -53.60 28.95
N ASP A 117 -11.05 -53.75 27.64
CA ASP A 117 -9.96 -53.47 26.69
C ASP A 117 -10.28 -52.22 25.88
N ALA A 118 -9.69 -51.10 26.29
CA ALA A 118 -9.82 -49.82 25.61
C ALA A 118 -8.78 -49.61 24.50
N THR A 119 -8.01 -50.63 24.10
CA THR A 119 -6.85 -50.43 23.21
C THR A 119 -7.26 -49.90 21.83
N LEU A 120 -8.30 -50.48 21.22
CA LEU A 120 -8.78 -50.04 19.91
C LEU A 120 -9.25 -48.58 19.93
N VAL A 121 -9.97 -48.19 20.99
CA VAL A 121 -10.45 -46.82 21.17
C VAL A 121 -9.28 -45.86 21.38
N ASN A 122 -8.35 -46.19 22.28
CA ASN A 122 -7.18 -45.35 22.57
C ASN A 122 -6.24 -45.22 21.36
N PHE A 123 -6.15 -46.23 20.49
CA PHE A 123 -5.40 -46.15 19.24
C PHE A 123 -6.03 -45.14 18.29
N LEU A 124 -7.35 -45.18 18.12
CA LEU A 124 -8.08 -44.23 17.28
C LEU A 124 -8.10 -42.81 17.87
N ASP A 125 -8.02 -42.68 19.19
CA ASP A 125 -7.93 -41.40 19.88
C ASP A 125 -6.64 -40.61 19.54
N ILE A 126 -5.58 -41.27 19.03
CA ILE A 126 -4.42 -40.58 18.43
C ILE A 126 -4.89 -39.62 17.32
N PHE A 127 -5.77 -40.13 16.45
CA PHE A 127 -6.30 -39.37 15.32
C PHE A 127 -7.45 -38.45 15.75
N HIS A 128 -8.35 -38.93 16.61
CA HIS A 128 -9.45 -38.09 17.12
C HIS A 128 -8.93 -36.85 17.85
N HIS A 129 -7.87 -36.97 18.64
CA HIS A 129 -7.34 -35.83 19.38
C HIS A 129 -6.91 -34.70 18.45
N ARG A 130 -6.12 -35.02 17.41
CA ARG A 130 -5.67 -34.02 16.45
C ARG A 130 -6.80 -33.51 15.56
N TYR A 131 -7.70 -34.39 15.12
CA TYR A 131 -8.88 -34.01 14.35
C TYR A 131 -9.78 -33.02 15.12
N LEU A 132 -10.13 -33.33 16.37
CA LEU A 132 -11.04 -32.54 17.18
C LEU A 132 -10.43 -31.19 17.60
N THR A 133 -9.12 -31.14 17.86
CA THR A 133 -8.42 -29.87 18.12
C THR A 133 -8.41 -28.98 16.88
N LEU A 134 -8.15 -29.53 15.69
CA LEU A 134 -8.21 -28.78 14.43
C LEU A 134 -9.65 -28.37 14.05
N LEU A 135 -10.65 -29.20 14.36
CA LEU A 135 -12.07 -28.86 14.17
C LEU A 135 -12.47 -27.65 15.02
N TYR A 136 -12.09 -27.66 16.31
CA TYR A 136 -12.34 -26.53 17.19
C TYR A 136 -11.60 -25.28 16.71
N ARG A 137 -10.34 -25.41 16.30
CA ARG A 137 -9.55 -24.32 15.74
C ARG A 137 -10.21 -23.70 14.50
N ALA A 138 -10.75 -24.52 13.61
CA ALA A 138 -11.51 -24.06 12.45
C ALA A 138 -12.73 -23.24 12.88
N TRP A 139 -13.48 -23.70 13.89
CA TRP A 139 -14.60 -22.95 14.46
C TRP A 139 -14.15 -21.60 15.04
N VAL A 140 -13.12 -21.56 15.89
CA VAL A 140 -12.62 -20.31 16.50
C VAL A 140 -12.16 -19.31 15.45
N SER A 141 -11.48 -19.78 14.40
CA SER A 141 -10.98 -18.92 13.32
C SER A 141 -12.08 -18.17 12.58
N ALA A 142 -13.33 -18.67 12.61
CA ALA A 142 -14.49 -18.05 11.99
C ALA A 142 -15.33 -17.20 12.96
N GLN A 143 -14.94 -17.09 14.24
CA GLN A 143 -15.75 -16.47 15.29
C GLN A 143 -15.02 -15.29 15.94
N ALA A 144 -15.40 -14.06 15.57
CA ALA A 144 -14.81 -12.84 16.11
C ALA A 144 -14.88 -12.77 17.65
N ALA A 145 -16.01 -13.15 18.24
CA ALA A 145 -16.20 -13.09 19.69
C ALA A 145 -15.36 -14.11 20.47
N ALA A 146 -15.04 -15.27 19.88
CA ALA A 146 -14.21 -16.29 20.54
C ALA A 146 -12.73 -15.87 20.58
N GLY A 147 -12.26 -15.16 19.55
CA GLY A 147 -10.90 -14.62 19.53
C GLY A 147 -10.64 -13.61 20.66
N LEU A 148 -11.66 -12.85 21.07
CA LEU A 148 -11.53 -11.84 22.14
C LEU A 148 -11.28 -12.41 23.54
N ASP A 149 -11.51 -13.72 23.73
CA ASP A 149 -11.15 -14.39 24.98
C ASP A 149 -9.63 -14.33 25.24
N ARG A 150 -8.83 -14.22 24.16
CA ARG A 150 -7.38 -14.03 24.19
C ARG A 150 -6.99 -12.82 23.35
N LYS A 151 -6.94 -11.65 24.01
CA LYS A 151 -6.65 -10.37 23.35
C LYS A 151 -5.42 -10.38 22.44
N ASP A 152 -4.36 -11.10 22.81
CA ASP A 152 -3.09 -11.13 22.06
C ASP A 152 -3.09 -12.10 20.86
N ASP A 153 -4.04 -13.03 20.79
CA ASP A 153 -4.16 -14.06 19.75
C ASP A 153 -5.32 -13.78 18.76
N GLU A 154 -6.11 -12.73 19.04
CA GLU A 154 -7.27 -12.34 18.25
C GLU A 154 -6.86 -11.86 16.84
N THR A 155 -7.55 -12.33 15.80
CA THR A 155 -7.14 -12.12 14.40
C THR A 155 -8.13 -11.33 13.55
N PHE A 156 -9.40 -11.28 13.95
CA PHE A 156 -10.46 -10.62 13.21
C PHE A 156 -10.32 -9.09 13.25
N SER A 157 -9.89 -8.51 14.38
CA SER A 157 -9.63 -7.06 14.48
C SER A 157 -8.55 -6.61 13.49
N PHE A 158 -7.55 -7.44 13.18
CA PHE A 158 -6.54 -7.11 12.17
C PHE A 158 -7.17 -6.91 10.79
N PHE A 159 -8.12 -7.76 10.38
CA PHE A 159 -8.78 -7.64 9.09
C PHE A 159 -9.69 -6.40 9.02
N VAL A 160 -10.49 -6.16 10.07
CA VAL A 160 -11.35 -4.97 10.16
C VAL A 160 -10.51 -3.68 10.21
N ALA A 161 -9.44 -3.68 11.01
CA ALA A 161 -8.51 -2.56 11.08
C ALA A 161 -7.88 -2.27 9.72
N SER A 162 -7.39 -3.31 9.03
CA SER A 162 -6.79 -3.16 7.70
C SER A 162 -7.76 -2.56 6.69
N LEU A 163 -9.04 -2.96 6.69
CA LEU A 163 -10.06 -2.34 5.83
C LEU A 163 -10.30 -0.87 6.15
N ALA A 164 -10.30 -0.51 7.44
CA ALA A 164 -10.46 0.87 7.91
C ALA A 164 -9.17 1.71 7.78
N GLY A 165 -8.05 1.13 7.32
CA GLY A 165 -6.76 1.81 7.18
C GLY A 165 -5.86 1.72 8.41
N HIS A 166 -6.24 1.04 9.48
CA HIS A 166 -5.51 0.96 10.75
C HIS A 166 -4.66 -0.30 10.94
N ASP A 167 -3.69 -0.21 11.85
CA ASP A 167 -3.05 -1.37 12.48
C ASP A 167 -3.59 -1.53 13.91
N PRO A 168 -3.97 -2.75 14.36
CA PRO A 168 -4.33 -2.99 15.76
C PRO A 168 -3.26 -2.52 16.75
N ALA A 169 -1.97 -2.64 16.40
CA ALA A 169 -0.87 -2.20 17.26
C ALA A 169 -0.76 -0.66 17.34
N GLU A 170 -1.07 0.06 16.26
CA GLU A 170 -1.03 1.54 16.23
C GLU A 170 -2.16 2.19 17.03
N ILE A 171 -3.32 1.53 17.05
CA ILE A 171 -4.51 2.00 17.77
C ILE A 171 -4.54 1.50 19.22
N ALA A 172 -3.70 0.53 19.57
CA ALA A 172 -3.54 0.08 20.94
C ALA A 172 -2.90 1.17 21.81
N GLY A 173 -3.43 1.36 23.03
CA GLY A 173 -2.88 2.33 23.99
C GLY A 173 -3.12 3.81 23.64
N ARG A 174 -3.92 4.09 22.59
CA ARG A 174 -4.37 5.44 22.24
C ARG A 174 -5.51 5.92 23.17
N PRO A 175 -5.67 7.24 23.36
CA PRO A 175 -6.80 7.80 24.12
C PRO A 175 -8.17 7.28 23.66
N PHE A 176 -8.42 7.26 22.35
CA PHE A 176 -9.64 6.69 21.78
C PHE A 176 -9.51 5.16 21.64
N PRO A 177 -10.33 4.37 22.39
CA PRO A 177 -10.14 2.93 22.47
C PRO A 177 -10.24 2.22 21.13
N GLY A 178 -9.30 1.29 20.86
CA GLY A 178 -9.24 0.55 19.61
C GLY A 178 -10.53 -0.17 19.23
N HIS A 179 -11.24 -0.81 20.19
CA HIS A 179 -12.52 -1.46 19.88
C HIS A 179 -13.63 -0.49 19.46
N ALA A 180 -13.71 0.69 20.09
CA ALA A 180 -14.68 1.72 19.70
C ALA A 180 -14.38 2.23 18.28
N ARG A 181 -13.10 2.39 17.97
CA ARG A 181 -12.62 2.72 16.62
C ARG A 181 -13.04 1.70 15.57
N LEU A 182 -12.81 0.41 15.84
CA LEU A 182 -13.17 -0.66 14.92
C LEU A 182 -14.68 -0.84 14.79
N ALA A 183 -15.46 -0.58 15.85
CA ALA A 183 -16.92 -0.58 15.78
C ALA A 183 -17.46 0.50 14.84
N ALA A 184 -16.76 1.64 14.73
CA ALA A 184 -17.12 2.71 13.82
C ALA A 184 -16.73 2.44 12.35
N SER A 185 -15.98 1.36 12.05
CA SER A 185 -15.28 1.10 10.78
C SER A 185 -16.12 1.22 9.50
N ALA A 186 -17.44 1.00 9.57
CA ALA A 186 -18.35 1.20 8.44
C ALA A 186 -18.32 2.63 7.87
N HIS A 187 -18.01 3.64 8.70
CA HIS A 187 -17.85 5.02 8.26
C HIS A 187 -16.46 5.31 7.68
N PRO A 188 -15.33 4.98 8.36
CA PRO A 188 -14.00 5.26 7.84
C PRO A 188 -13.53 4.32 6.71
N VAL A 189 -14.25 3.24 6.39
CA VAL A 189 -14.01 2.47 5.16
C VAL A 189 -14.40 3.27 3.91
N ARG A 190 -15.39 4.16 4.00
CA ARG A 190 -15.86 4.97 2.87
C ARG A 190 -14.88 6.10 2.58
N GLU A 191 -14.47 6.26 1.32
CA GLU A 191 -13.51 7.30 0.95
C GLU A 191 -14.02 8.72 1.28
N ALA A 192 -15.32 8.95 1.02
CA ALA A 192 -16.06 10.13 1.42
C ALA A 192 -16.44 10.08 2.90
N ARG A 193 -15.97 11.06 3.67
CA ARG A 193 -16.25 11.21 5.12
C ARG A 193 -17.40 12.21 5.29
N ASN A 194 -18.56 11.74 5.74
CA ASN A 194 -19.75 12.57 5.91
C ASN A 194 -19.96 12.97 7.39
N PRO A 195 -20.65 14.11 7.65
CA PRO A 195 -20.92 14.57 9.02
C PRO A 195 -21.73 13.54 9.83
N ASP A 196 -22.71 12.87 9.21
CA ASP A 196 -23.53 11.86 9.90
C ASP A 196 -22.71 10.71 10.49
N GLY A 197 -21.65 10.27 9.79
CA GLY A 197 -20.79 9.20 10.30
C GLY A 197 -20.01 9.63 11.54
N LEU A 198 -19.53 10.87 11.57
CA LEU A 198 -18.87 11.44 12.75
C LEU A 198 -19.88 11.61 13.90
N ARG A 199 -21.05 12.20 13.63
CA ARG A 199 -22.13 12.37 14.60
C ARG A 199 -22.51 11.03 15.25
N ALA A 200 -22.87 10.03 14.45
CA ALA A 200 -23.31 8.72 14.93
C ALA A 200 -22.23 8.03 15.78
N THR A 201 -20.97 8.12 15.36
CA THR A 201 -19.83 7.54 16.11
C THR A 201 -19.68 8.20 17.49
N LEU A 202 -19.76 9.53 17.54
CA LEU A 202 -19.66 10.28 18.79
C LEU A 202 -20.86 10.02 19.71
N GLU A 203 -22.09 10.03 19.18
CA GLU A 203 -23.31 9.73 19.94
C GLU A 203 -23.27 8.33 20.54
N GLN A 204 -22.87 7.33 19.74
CA GLN A 204 -22.82 5.94 20.17
C GLN A 204 -21.75 5.71 21.25
N TYR A 205 -20.55 6.27 21.08
CA TYR A 205 -19.45 6.05 22.02
C TYR A 205 -19.63 6.81 23.34
N PHE A 206 -19.93 8.11 23.27
CA PHE A 206 -20.06 8.95 24.46
C PHE A 206 -21.43 8.84 25.13
N GLY A 207 -22.45 8.37 24.40
CA GLY A 207 -23.81 8.23 24.91
C GLY A 207 -24.49 9.58 25.20
N VAL A 208 -24.11 10.63 24.46
CA VAL A 208 -24.66 11.99 24.59
C VAL A 208 -25.19 12.46 23.24
N PRO A 209 -26.18 13.39 23.20
CA PRO A 209 -26.65 13.96 21.94
C PRO A 209 -25.53 14.78 21.26
N VAL A 210 -25.40 14.64 19.94
CA VAL A 210 -24.40 15.36 19.14
C VAL A 210 -25.06 15.96 17.90
N ALA A 211 -24.77 17.23 17.63
CA ALA A 211 -25.09 17.86 16.34
C ALA A 211 -23.81 18.42 15.70
N ILE A 212 -23.79 18.49 14.37
CA ILE A 212 -22.70 19.08 13.60
C ILE A 212 -23.26 20.25 12.82
N GLU A 213 -22.70 21.43 13.03
CA GLU A 213 -23.01 22.63 12.26
C GLU A 213 -21.89 22.85 11.23
N GLU A 214 -22.24 22.75 9.96
CA GLU A 214 -21.30 22.93 8.84
C GLU A 214 -21.17 24.41 8.46
N TYR A 215 -20.07 24.75 7.76
CA TYR A 215 -19.81 26.07 7.20
C TYR A 215 -19.80 27.23 8.21
N VAL A 216 -19.13 27.00 9.35
CA VAL A 216 -18.98 28.00 10.41
C VAL A 216 -17.99 29.07 9.97
N PHE A 217 -18.36 30.33 10.15
CA PHE A 217 -17.50 31.46 9.81
C PHE A 217 -16.26 31.53 10.71
N HIS A 218 -15.11 31.81 10.12
CA HIS A 218 -13.89 32.18 10.82
C HIS A 218 -12.92 33.00 9.97
N TRP A 219 -11.89 33.51 10.62
CA TRP A 219 -10.77 34.19 9.98
C TRP A 219 -9.59 33.23 9.78
N LEU A 220 -9.07 33.17 8.57
CA LEU A 220 -7.84 32.47 8.23
C LEU A 220 -6.66 33.40 8.43
N GLU A 221 -5.78 33.07 9.37
CA GLU A 221 -4.51 33.75 9.53
C GLU A 221 -3.54 33.36 8.41
N MET A 222 -2.93 34.38 7.81
CA MET A 222 -1.94 34.22 6.76
C MET A 222 -0.53 34.11 7.33
N THR A 223 0.35 33.41 6.62
CA THR A 223 1.75 33.37 7.02
C THR A 223 2.43 34.70 6.73
N PRO A 224 3.43 35.13 7.53
CA PRO A 224 4.14 36.38 7.30
C PRO A 224 4.73 36.52 5.90
N ALA A 225 5.10 35.41 5.25
CA ALA A 225 5.61 35.39 3.88
C ALA A 225 4.54 35.76 2.82
N SER A 226 3.27 35.58 3.16
CA SER A 226 2.12 35.92 2.31
C SER A 226 1.60 37.34 2.55
N HIS A 227 2.19 38.09 3.50
CA HIS A 227 1.80 39.46 3.77
C HIS A 227 2.35 40.40 2.68
N SER A 228 1.59 41.46 2.38
CA SER A 228 2.06 42.54 1.53
C SER A 228 2.91 43.51 2.34
N TYR A 229 4.18 43.72 1.97
CA TYR A 229 5.06 44.70 2.60
C TYR A 229 5.46 45.79 1.60
N LEU A 230 5.36 47.05 2.02
CA LEU A 230 5.81 48.17 1.21
C LEU A 230 7.33 48.10 0.97
N GLY A 231 7.77 48.36 -0.27
CA GLY A 231 9.19 48.39 -0.64
C GLY A 231 9.86 47.01 -0.77
N LYS A 232 9.13 45.90 -0.57
CA LYS A 232 9.62 44.54 -0.81
C LYS A 232 8.85 43.91 -1.98
N PRO A 233 9.42 43.87 -3.19
CA PRO A 233 8.75 43.28 -4.34
C PRO A 233 8.73 41.75 -4.23
N VAL A 234 7.68 41.23 -3.61
CA VAL A 234 7.34 39.81 -3.56
C VAL A 234 5.98 39.58 -4.25
N GLU A 235 5.68 38.32 -4.58
CA GLU A 235 4.41 37.97 -5.24
C GLU A 235 3.18 38.47 -4.44
N SER A 236 3.24 38.31 -3.12
CA SER A 236 2.23 38.81 -2.17
C SER A 236 2.16 40.33 -2.06
N SER A 237 3.06 41.09 -2.69
CA SER A 237 3.05 42.57 -2.67
C SER A 237 2.78 43.17 -4.05
N THR A 238 2.47 42.33 -5.05
CA THR A 238 2.26 42.75 -6.44
C THR A 238 0.79 42.57 -6.84
N LEU A 239 0.18 43.64 -7.35
CA LEU A 239 -1.21 43.63 -7.85
C LEU A 239 -1.37 42.61 -8.98
N ALA A 240 -2.54 41.97 -9.04
CA ALA A 240 -2.85 40.86 -9.94
C ALA A 240 -1.99 39.59 -9.78
N MET A 241 -0.98 39.60 -8.89
CA MET A 241 -0.12 38.44 -8.63
C MET A 241 -0.33 37.81 -7.26
N GLY A 242 -0.83 38.53 -6.27
CA GLY A 242 -0.91 37.99 -4.89
C GLY A 242 -1.20 39.01 -3.79
N ALA A 243 -1.27 40.30 -4.10
CA ALA A 243 -1.51 41.35 -3.12
C ALA A 243 -2.81 41.15 -2.34
N MET A 244 -2.73 41.25 -1.01
CA MET A 244 -3.86 41.17 -0.10
C MET A 244 -3.83 42.30 0.93
N LEU A 245 -5.00 42.67 1.44
CA LEU A 245 -5.11 43.67 2.51
C LEU A 245 -5.17 42.97 3.87
N GLY A 246 -4.28 43.35 4.79
CA GLY A 246 -4.27 42.84 6.17
C GLY A 246 -3.58 41.48 6.34
N GLU A 247 -3.82 40.85 7.48
CA GLU A 247 -3.15 39.61 7.93
C GLU A 247 -4.09 38.39 7.90
N GLN A 248 -5.38 38.59 7.57
CA GLN A 248 -6.42 37.57 7.66
C GLN A 248 -7.41 37.61 6.49
N VAL A 249 -7.98 36.46 6.14
CA VAL A 249 -9.00 36.30 5.08
C VAL A 249 -10.27 35.65 5.66
N PRO A 250 -11.48 36.12 5.32
CA PRO A 250 -12.73 35.49 5.79
C PRO A 250 -12.95 34.13 5.11
N ASP A 251 -13.37 33.11 5.88
CA ASP A 251 -13.67 31.77 5.36
C ASP A 251 -14.88 31.13 6.06
N ARG A 252 -15.65 30.34 5.29
CA ARG A 252 -16.71 29.45 5.79
C ARG A 252 -16.56 28.01 5.29
N GLN A 253 -15.51 27.68 4.55
CA GLN A 253 -15.38 26.37 3.89
C GLN A 253 -14.64 25.36 4.76
N HIS A 254 -13.72 25.83 5.61
CA HIS A 254 -12.76 24.99 6.30
C HIS A 254 -13.02 24.83 7.80
N ARG A 255 -14.18 25.31 8.31
CA ARG A 255 -14.56 25.19 9.73
C ARG A 255 -15.95 24.62 9.93
N PHE A 256 -16.08 23.70 10.88
CA PHE A 256 -17.35 23.18 11.40
C PHE A 256 -17.40 23.23 12.93
N ARG A 257 -18.59 23.09 13.52
CA ARG A 257 -18.78 23.04 14.97
C ARG A 257 -19.43 21.72 15.37
N ILE A 258 -18.90 21.11 16.42
CA ILE A 258 -19.53 19.97 17.10
C ILE A 258 -20.26 20.53 18.32
N VAL A 259 -21.56 20.26 18.40
CA VAL A 259 -22.40 20.65 19.53
C VAL A 259 -22.70 19.39 20.35
N LEU A 260 -22.23 19.34 21.60
CA LEU A 260 -22.54 18.27 22.54
C LEU A 260 -23.61 18.73 23.53
N GLY A 261 -24.70 17.97 23.63
CA GLY A 261 -25.72 18.19 24.64
C GLY A 261 -27.14 18.43 24.10
N PRO A 262 -28.09 18.68 25.02
CA PRO A 262 -27.89 19.13 26.40
C PRO A 262 -27.32 18.07 27.36
N LEU A 263 -26.35 18.46 28.18
CA LEU A 263 -25.62 17.61 29.14
C LEU A 263 -25.99 17.93 30.59
N ASP A 264 -25.80 16.97 31.50
CA ASP A 264 -25.73 17.22 32.95
C ASP A 264 -24.33 17.71 33.34
N LEU A 265 -24.19 18.46 34.43
CA LEU A 265 -22.92 19.10 34.83
C LEU A 265 -21.75 18.12 34.93
N GLN A 266 -21.97 16.94 35.50
CA GLN A 266 -20.91 15.92 35.62
C GLN A 266 -20.40 15.44 34.26
N VAL A 267 -21.28 15.31 33.27
CA VAL A 267 -20.90 14.91 31.91
C VAL A 267 -20.27 16.09 31.17
N TYR A 268 -20.82 17.29 31.34
CA TYR A 268 -20.27 18.54 30.80
C TYR A 268 -18.80 18.73 31.18
N LEU A 269 -18.46 18.56 32.47
CA LEU A 269 -17.08 18.74 32.97
C LEU A 269 -16.09 17.76 32.31
N ARG A 270 -16.53 16.56 31.88
CA ARG A 270 -15.67 15.57 31.22
C ARG A 270 -15.21 15.99 29.82
N PHE A 271 -15.90 16.94 29.18
CA PHE A 271 -15.56 17.48 27.85
C PHE A 271 -14.92 18.87 27.89
N THR A 272 -14.72 19.46 29.08
CA THR A 272 -13.99 20.72 29.22
C THR A 272 -12.50 20.55 28.90
N ALA A 273 -11.74 21.65 28.86
CA ALA A 273 -10.30 21.65 28.58
C ALA A 273 -9.46 20.67 29.43
N GLN A 274 -9.86 20.45 30.69
CA GLN A 274 -9.21 19.49 31.61
C GLN A 274 -9.98 18.16 31.76
N GLY A 275 -11.00 17.97 30.94
CA GLY A 275 -11.88 16.81 30.99
C GLY A 275 -11.24 15.54 30.44
N VAL A 276 -11.53 14.41 31.08
CA VAL A 276 -10.96 13.09 30.73
C VAL A 276 -11.41 12.54 29.37
N ASP A 277 -12.50 13.07 28.79
CA ASP A 277 -13.01 12.63 27.50
C ASP A 277 -12.59 13.52 26.33
N LEU A 278 -12.06 14.73 26.61
CA LEU A 278 -11.62 15.66 25.57
C LEU A 278 -10.52 15.05 24.66
N PRO A 279 -9.46 14.39 25.18
CA PRO A 279 -8.45 13.76 24.32
C PRO A 279 -9.02 12.67 23.42
N LYS A 280 -10.01 11.90 23.90
CA LYS A 280 -10.68 10.84 23.14
C LYS A 280 -11.52 11.43 22.01
N LEU A 281 -12.23 12.52 22.30
CA LEU A 281 -13.03 13.27 21.32
C LEU A 281 -12.13 13.82 20.22
N VAL A 282 -11.03 14.49 20.58
CA VAL A 282 -10.09 15.06 19.61
C VAL A 282 -9.51 13.99 18.69
N GLU A 283 -9.10 12.85 19.25
CA GLU A 283 -8.57 11.75 18.43
C GLU A 283 -9.63 11.15 17.50
N CYS A 284 -10.87 10.93 17.98
CA CYS A 284 -11.96 10.44 17.16
C CYS A 284 -12.26 11.40 15.99
N VAL A 285 -12.31 12.72 16.23
CA VAL A 285 -12.53 13.70 15.16
C VAL A 285 -11.38 13.68 14.14
N ARG A 286 -10.11 13.68 14.59
CA ARG A 286 -8.93 13.62 13.69
C ARG A 286 -8.92 12.39 12.79
N GLU A 287 -9.43 11.25 13.26
CA GLU A 287 -9.57 10.04 12.45
C GLU A 287 -10.53 10.20 11.27
N PHE A 288 -11.61 10.94 11.47
CA PHE A 288 -12.59 11.19 10.43
C PHE A 288 -12.13 12.30 9.46
N VAL A 289 -11.70 13.45 9.99
CA VAL A 289 -11.47 14.65 9.16
C VAL A 289 -9.99 14.94 8.86
N GLY A 290 -9.04 14.31 9.55
CA GLY A 290 -7.62 14.63 9.45
C GLY A 290 -7.30 16.04 9.95
N ARG A 291 -6.35 16.72 9.28
CA ARG A 291 -5.91 18.10 9.60
C ARG A 291 -6.36 19.15 8.59
N GLY A 292 -7.19 18.76 7.61
CA GLY A 292 -7.65 19.64 6.53
C GLY A 292 -8.75 20.62 6.95
N TYR A 293 -9.44 20.35 8.06
CA TYR A 293 -10.52 21.18 8.59
C TYR A 293 -10.19 21.64 9.99
N ARG A 294 -10.56 22.88 10.31
CA ARG A 294 -10.62 23.40 11.67
C ARG A 294 -11.99 23.05 12.26
N TRP A 295 -12.05 22.89 13.57
CA TRP A 295 -13.32 22.65 14.24
C TRP A 295 -13.33 23.24 15.64
N GLU A 296 -14.54 23.57 16.10
CA GLU A 296 -14.77 24.02 17.46
C GLU A 296 -15.80 23.13 18.16
N LEU A 297 -15.71 23.10 19.48
CA LEU A 297 -16.60 22.35 20.35
C LEU A 297 -17.51 23.34 21.08
N GLU A 298 -18.81 23.12 21.01
CA GLU A 298 -19.82 23.80 21.82
C GLU A 298 -20.44 22.80 22.79
N LEU A 299 -20.36 23.09 24.08
CA LEU A 299 -20.97 22.30 25.14
C LEU A 299 -22.28 22.96 25.57
N ARG A 300 -23.40 22.26 25.41
CA ARG A 300 -24.72 22.69 25.88
C ARG A 300 -25.07 21.98 27.18
N ILE A 301 -25.49 22.73 28.19
CA ILE A 301 -25.90 22.20 29.50
C ILE A 301 -27.41 22.33 29.68
N LYS A 302 -28.02 21.38 30.40
CA LYS A 302 -29.41 21.49 30.82
C LYS A 302 -29.57 22.69 31.77
N PRO A 303 -30.63 23.50 31.65
CA PRO A 303 -30.85 24.70 32.47
C PRO A 303 -30.73 24.46 33.98
N GLN A 304 -31.34 23.36 34.44
CA GLN A 304 -31.37 22.97 35.86
C GLN A 304 -30.03 22.42 36.37
N GLY A 305 -29.10 22.10 35.45
CA GLY A 305 -27.78 21.57 35.77
C GLY A 305 -26.68 22.63 35.82
N ALA A 306 -26.97 23.89 35.51
CA ALA A 306 -26.00 24.99 35.54
C ALA A 306 -26.11 25.75 36.88
N PRO A 307 -25.24 25.47 37.88
CA PRO A 307 -25.29 26.19 39.15
C PRO A 307 -24.88 27.66 38.95
N PRO A 308 -25.53 28.61 39.65
CA PRO A 308 -25.09 29.99 39.64
C PRO A 308 -23.73 30.11 40.30
N ALA A 309 -22.81 30.85 39.67
CA ALA A 309 -21.50 31.11 40.23
C ALA A 309 -21.63 31.94 41.52
N VAL A 310 -20.95 31.48 42.57
CA VAL A 310 -20.91 32.16 43.87
C VAL A 310 -19.47 32.51 44.24
N LEU A 311 -19.27 33.65 44.92
CA LEU A 311 -17.95 34.07 45.39
C LEU A 311 -17.40 33.03 46.39
N GLY A 312 -16.17 32.57 46.16
CA GLY A 312 -15.54 31.50 46.96
C GLY A 312 -15.94 30.08 46.56
N GLY A 313 -16.73 29.92 45.49
CA GLY A 313 -17.07 28.62 44.90
C GLY A 313 -15.91 27.97 44.13
N THR A 314 -16.15 26.76 43.63
CA THR A 314 -15.16 25.97 42.87
C THR A 314 -15.32 26.11 41.36
N GLU A 315 -16.28 26.91 40.91
CA GLU A 315 -16.56 27.18 39.50
C GLU A 315 -15.43 27.99 38.85
N GLN A 316 -15.07 27.64 37.61
CA GLN A 316 -13.99 28.29 36.88
C GLN A 316 -14.56 29.22 35.80
N LEU A 317 -14.06 30.47 35.79
CA LEU A 317 -14.49 31.49 34.85
C LEU A 317 -14.27 31.06 33.40
N GLY A 318 -15.32 31.15 32.59
CA GLY A 318 -15.31 30.77 31.17
C GLY A 318 -15.43 29.27 30.90
N TRP A 319 -15.43 28.43 31.95
CA TRP A 319 -15.49 26.97 31.82
C TRP A 319 -16.76 26.41 32.46
N SER A 320 -17.07 26.78 33.71
CA SER A 320 -18.19 26.24 34.49
C SER A 320 -18.93 27.28 35.33
N SER A 321 -18.83 28.56 34.96
CA SER A 321 -19.45 29.67 35.69
C SER A 321 -20.63 30.27 34.92
N TRP A 322 -21.81 30.37 35.54
CA TRP A 322 -22.99 31.07 35.00
C TRP A 322 -23.49 32.14 35.97
N LEU A 323 -23.90 33.31 35.44
CA LEU A 323 -24.47 34.37 36.27
C LEU A 323 -25.96 34.12 36.49
N GLY A 324 -26.33 33.77 37.71
CA GLY A 324 -27.73 33.55 38.10
C GLY A 324 -28.34 32.24 37.57
N GLN A 325 -29.66 32.15 37.62
CA GLN A 325 -30.41 30.99 37.10
C GLN A 325 -30.86 31.22 35.67
N ALA A 326 -31.05 30.12 34.93
CA ALA A 326 -31.52 30.16 33.56
C ALA A 326 -32.90 30.83 33.46
N PRO A 327 -33.10 31.82 32.57
CA PRO A 327 -34.39 32.47 32.42
C PRO A 327 -35.43 31.61 31.68
N THR A 328 -35.01 30.51 31.04
CA THR A 328 -35.85 29.62 30.21
C THR A 328 -35.42 28.17 30.37
N ASP A 329 -36.31 27.22 30.03
CA ASP A 329 -35.99 25.79 29.96
C ASP A 329 -35.15 25.37 28.71
N ALA A 330 -34.73 26.33 27.88
CA ALA A 330 -33.89 26.06 26.72
C ALA A 330 -32.43 25.74 27.12
N PRO A 331 -31.76 24.76 26.48
CA PRO A 331 -30.36 24.44 26.73
C PRO A 331 -29.45 25.67 26.71
N ILE A 332 -28.57 25.77 27.70
CA ILE A 332 -27.65 26.91 27.83
C ILE A 332 -26.33 26.55 27.14
N THR A 333 -25.82 27.45 26.29
CA THR A 333 -24.45 27.36 25.79
C THR A 333 -23.48 27.61 26.95
N GLY A 334 -22.70 26.60 27.32
CA GLY A 334 -21.60 26.71 28.26
C GLY A 334 -20.33 27.18 27.54
N MET A 335 -19.37 26.27 27.37
CA MET A 335 -18.09 26.56 26.72
C MET A 335 -18.17 26.41 25.20
N ARG A 336 -17.59 27.36 24.46
CA ARG A 336 -17.27 27.23 23.03
C ARG A 336 -15.77 27.48 22.82
N PHE A 337 -15.05 26.53 22.26
CA PHE A 337 -13.59 26.60 22.15
C PHE A 337 -13.02 25.69 21.05
N GLU A 338 -11.75 25.89 20.70
CA GLU A 338 -11.01 25.02 19.78
C GLU A 338 -10.28 23.92 20.59
N PRO A 339 -10.79 22.69 20.61
CA PRO A 339 -10.35 21.67 21.56
C PRO A 339 -8.92 21.16 21.29
N GLU A 340 -8.45 21.24 20.05
CA GLU A 340 -7.10 20.82 19.70
C GLU A 340 -6.00 21.68 20.35
N GLN A 341 -6.32 22.90 20.79
CA GLN A 341 -5.38 23.79 21.48
C GLN A 341 -5.11 23.35 22.94
N TYR A 342 -5.98 22.53 23.52
CA TYR A 342 -5.92 22.12 24.93
C TYR A 342 -5.39 20.70 25.13
N VAL A 343 -5.24 19.92 24.05
CA VAL A 343 -4.74 18.55 24.12
C VAL A 343 -3.29 18.52 23.67
N GLU A 344 -2.36 18.51 24.64
CA GLU A 344 -0.96 18.20 24.36
C GLU A 344 -0.83 16.78 23.81
N GLN A 345 -0.04 16.61 22.76
CA GLN A 345 0.21 15.29 22.20
C GLN A 345 1.15 14.53 23.16
N PRO A 346 0.74 13.40 23.75
CA PRO A 346 1.63 12.66 24.64
C PRO A 346 2.90 12.22 23.89
N ALA A 347 4.06 12.42 24.53
CA ALA A 347 5.35 11.97 24.02
C ALA A 347 5.32 10.45 23.82
N ARG A 348 5.62 10.03 22.59
CA ARG A 348 5.35 8.68 22.08
C ARG A 348 6.41 7.71 22.54
N ARG A 349 6.00 6.51 22.96
CA ARG A 349 6.86 5.33 22.89
C ARG A 349 6.63 4.68 21.53
N SER A 350 7.66 4.65 20.70
CA SER A 350 7.69 3.73 19.57
C SER A 350 7.60 2.32 20.14
N VAL A 351 6.43 1.69 20.04
CA VAL A 351 6.35 0.25 20.25
C VAL A 351 6.95 -0.34 18.98
N PRO A 352 8.13 -0.98 19.03
CA PRO A 352 8.64 -1.66 17.86
C PRO A 352 7.56 -2.64 17.42
N TYR A 353 7.13 -2.51 16.17
CA TYR A 353 6.22 -3.47 15.57
C TYR A 353 6.81 -4.86 15.81
N ARG A 354 6.14 -5.70 16.62
CA ARG A 354 6.40 -7.13 16.58
C ARG A 354 5.97 -7.53 15.18
N GLN A 355 6.96 -7.73 14.31
CA GLN A 355 6.73 -8.52 13.11
C GLN A 355 6.04 -9.78 13.59
N ARG A 356 4.73 -9.86 13.32
CA ARG A 356 4.07 -11.16 13.33
C ARG A 356 4.98 -12.00 12.46
N PRO A 357 5.57 -13.09 12.97
CA PRO A 357 6.45 -13.91 12.15
C PRO A 357 5.68 -14.10 10.86
N GLU A 358 6.27 -13.65 9.75
CA GLU A 358 5.70 -13.94 8.46
C GLU A 358 5.58 -15.45 8.50
N THR A 359 4.37 -15.96 8.73
CA THR A 359 3.99 -17.29 8.31
C THR A 359 3.97 -17.16 6.79
N GLY A 360 5.15 -16.92 6.20
CA GLY A 360 5.41 -17.13 4.81
C GLY A 360 4.83 -18.50 4.57
N ALA A 361 3.93 -18.58 3.58
CA ALA A 361 3.17 -19.78 3.29
C ALA A 361 4.14 -20.95 3.34
N GLY A 362 4.15 -21.66 4.47
CA GLY A 362 5.14 -22.68 4.73
C GLY A 362 4.95 -23.69 3.62
N ASP A 363 6.05 -24.19 3.07
CA ASP A 363 5.91 -25.28 2.12
C ASP A 363 5.12 -26.41 2.80
N LEU A 364 4.27 -27.09 2.03
CA LEU A 364 3.44 -28.17 2.53
C LEU A 364 4.30 -29.22 3.26
N LEU A 365 5.55 -29.37 2.82
CA LEU A 365 6.57 -30.20 3.45
C LEU A 365 6.88 -29.80 4.90
N THR A 366 6.98 -28.51 5.21
CA THR A 366 7.22 -28.02 6.58
C THR A 366 6.05 -28.39 7.49
N TYR A 367 4.82 -28.09 7.06
CA TYR A 367 3.61 -28.46 7.80
C TYR A 367 3.47 -29.97 7.97
N TYR A 368 3.78 -30.74 6.92
CA TYR A 368 3.76 -32.19 6.97
C TYR A 368 4.74 -32.74 8.00
N ASN A 369 5.98 -32.25 8.02
CA ASN A 369 6.99 -32.69 8.97
C ASN A 369 6.60 -32.36 10.42
N GLU A 370 6.04 -31.17 10.66
CA GLU A 370 5.51 -30.81 11.99
C GLU A 370 4.37 -31.73 12.44
N GLU A 371 3.37 -31.96 11.58
CA GLU A 371 2.24 -32.84 11.90
C GLU A 371 2.66 -34.30 12.09
N PHE A 372 3.60 -34.77 11.28
CA PHE A 372 4.12 -36.11 11.37
C PHE A 372 4.84 -36.34 12.70
N LEU A 373 5.67 -35.39 13.13
CA LEU A 373 6.31 -35.42 14.45
C LEU A 373 5.27 -35.39 15.58
N TYR A 374 4.26 -34.51 15.49
CA TYR A 374 3.18 -34.41 16.48
C TYR A 374 2.44 -35.75 16.64
N LEU A 375 2.08 -36.43 15.54
CA LEU A 375 1.39 -37.73 15.59
C LEU A 375 2.30 -38.86 16.08
N ARG A 376 3.61 -38.84 15.78
CA ARG A 376 4.57 -39.80 16.34
C ARG A 376 4.67 -39.67 17.86
N GLU A 377 4.63 -38.45 18.40
CA GLU A 377 4.60 -38.24 19.84
C GLU A 377 3.32 -38.80 20.48
N LEU A 378 2.16 -38.62 19.85
CA LEU A 378 0.90 -39.24 20.32
C LEU A 378 0.94 -40.77 20.25
N ALA A 379 1.52 -41.33 19.18
CA ALA A 379 1.72 -42.77 19.06
C ALA A 379 2.68 -43.30 20.15
N ALA A 380 3.68 -42.51 20.55
CA ALA A 380 4.55 -42.85 21.68
C ALA A 380 3.80 -42.81 23.03
N GLU A 381 2.92 -41.83 23.26
CA GLU A 381 2.04 -41.81 24.45
C GLU A 381 1.14 -43.06 24.49
N PHE A 382 0.57 -43.47 23.35
CA PHE A 382 -0.20 -44.71 23.24
C PHE A 382 0.66 -45.95 23.51
N ALA A 383 1.88 -45.99 22.98
CA ALA A 383 2.79 -47.11 23.15
C ALA A 383 3.19 -47.33 24.62
N GLN A 384 3.40 -46.24 25.37
CA GLN A 384 3.66 -46.27 26.81
C GLN A 384 2.46 -46.80 27.60
N ALA A 385 1.23 -46.41 27.22
CA ALA A 385 0.01 -46.88 27.86
C ALA A 385 -0.32 -48.36 27.54
N HIS A 386 0.05 -48.86 26.36
CA HIS A 386 -0.34 -50.19 25.85
C HIS A 386 0.86 -51.03 25.38
N VAL A 387 1.86 -51.22 26.25
CA VAL A 387 3.17 -51.84 25.93
C VAL A 387 3.06 -53.17 25.16
N LYS A 388 2.12 -54.06 25.52
CA LYS A 388 1.98 -55.38 24.89
C LYS A 388 1.56 -55.27 23.41
N ILE A 389 0.65 -54.36 23.10
CA ILE A 389 0.13 -54.17 21.74
C ILE A 389 1.08 -53.28 20.93
N ALA A 390 1.68 -52.28 21.56
CA ALA A 390 2.75 -51.48 20.98
C ALA A 390 3.90 -52.34 20.44
N ARG A 391 4.35 -53.36 21.20
CA ARG A 391 5.35 -54.33 20.74
C ARG A 391 4.92 -55.12 19.49
N ARG A 392 3.64 -55.44 19.34
CA ARG A 392 3.10 -56.14 18.17
C ARG A 392 3.03 -55.25 16.93
N LEU A 393 2.76 -53.96 17.13
CA LEU A 393 2.73 -52.94 16.07
C LEU A 393 4.13 -52.37 15.75
N GLY A 394 5.17 -52.91 16.38
CA GLY A 394 6.54 -52.42 16.23
C GLY A 394 6.75 -50.99 16.72
N MET A 395 5.92 -50.49 17.63
CA MET A 395 6.03 -49.13 18.19
C MET A 395 7.07 -49.12 19.31
N GLN A 396 8.34 -48.86 18.97
CA GLN A 396 9.48 -48.81 19.91
C GLN A 396 10.37 -47.60 19.63
N ALA A 397 10.86 -46.96 20.70
CA ALA A 397 11.78 -45.81 20.62
C ALA A 397 11.31 -44.67 19.66
N GLY A 398 9.99 -44.51 19.49
CA GLY A 398 9.39 -43.51 18.61
C GLY A 398 9.25 -43.93 17.15
N GLU A 399 9.72 -45.11 16.74
CA GLU A 399 9.51 -45.70 15.41
C GLU A 399 8.26 -46.60 15.40
N ILE A 400 7.63 -46.74 14.23
CA ILE A 400 6.46 -47.60 14.01
C ILE A 400 6.87 -48.68 12.99
N GLY A 401 7.10 -49.91 13.45
CA GLY A 401 7.55 -51.01 12.60
C GLY A 401 6.48 -51.59 11.68
N ASP A 402 5.18 -51.44 12.00
CA ASP A 402 4.09 -51.86 11.13
C ASP A 402 3.86 -50.85 9.98
N ARG A 403 4.06 -51.31 8.74
CA ARG A 403 3.96 -50.48 7.53
C ARG A 403 2.57 -49.88 7.29
N TYR A 404 1.49 -50.55 7.70
CA TYR A 404 0.13 -50.05 7.51
C TYR A 404 -0.18 -48.95 8.51
N VAL A 405 0.23 -49.13 9.76
CA VAL A 405 0.07 -48.11 10.80
C VAL A 405 0.92 -46.88 10.49
N GLU A 406 2.16 -47.07 10.04
CA GLU A 406 3.01 -45.96 9.62
C GLU A 406 2.39 -45.16 8.47
N ARG A 407 1.90 -45.84 7.42
CA ARG A 407 1.20 -45.19 6.30
C ARG A 407 -0.06 -44.45 6.74
N LEU A 408 -0.81 -44.99 7.69
CA LEU A 408 -1.99 -44.32 8.24
C LEU A 408 -1.61 -43.02 8.96
N VAL A 409 -0.56 -43.06 9.78
CA VAL A 409 -0.02 -41.87 10.46
C VAL A 409 0.48 -40.84 9.45
N GLN A 410 1.22 -41.28 8.42
CA GLN A 410 1.69 -40.40 7.34
C GLN A 410 0.52 -39.77 6.55
N ALA A 411 -0.50 -40.55 6.19
CA ALA A 411 -1.66 -40.05 5.46
C ALA A 411 -2.45 -39.02 6.29
N PHE A 412 -2.64 -39.29 7.58
CA PHE A 412 -3.32 -38.37 8.47
C PHE A 412 -2.50 -37.09 8.73
N ALA A 413 -1.17 -37.21 8.86
CA ALA A 413 -0.26 -36.05 8.94
C ALA A 413 -0.41 -35.16 7.70
N PHE A 414 -0.47 -35.75 6.51
CA PHE A 414 -0.66 -35.01 5.26
C PHE A 414 -2.00 -34.27 5.20
N MET A 415 -3.11 -34.92 5.60
CA MET A 415 -4.41 -34.25 5.66
C MET A 415 -4.43 -33.11 6.69
N SER A 416 -3.88 -33.35 7.88
CA SER A 416 -3.80 -32.37 8.96
C SER A 416 -2.93 -31.17 8.58
N ALA A 417 -1.82 -31.41 7.88
CA ALA A 417 -0.92 -30.39 7.36
C ALA A 417 -1.63 -29.49 6.34
N ARG A 418 -2.37 -30.07 5.39
CA ARG A 418 -3.18 -29.29 4.43
C ARG A 418 -4.26 -28.47 5.11
N MET A 419 -4.92 -29.02 6.14
CA MET A 419 -5.93 -28.30 6.91
C MET A 419 -5.31 -27.12 7.67
N ARG A 420 -4.19 -27.34 8.37
CA ARG A 420 -3.44 -26.26 9.06
C ARG A 420 -2.99 -25.18 8.08
N MET A 421 -2.39 -25.56 6.96
CA MET A 421 -1.95 -24.62 5.93
C MET A 421 -3.11 -23.75 5.42
N LYS A 422 -4.31 -24.33 5.26
CA LYS A 422 -5.52 -23.56 4.90
C LYS A 422 -6.01 -22.64 6.03
N LEU A 423 -5.98 -23.10 7.28
CA LEU A 423 -6.38 -22.29 8.45
C LEU A 423 -5.40 -21.14 8.71
N ASP A 424 -4.12 -21.32 8.39
CA ASP A 424 -3.07 -20.30 8.52
C ASP A 424 -3.03 -19.30 7.36
N ALA A 425 -3.70 -19.61 6.24
CA ALA A 425 -3.75 -18.72 5.09
C ALA A 425 -4.57 -17.46 5.44
N ALA A 426 -3.98 -16.27 5.22
CA ALA A 426 -4.56 -14.97 5.55
C ALA A 426 -5.70 -14.53 4.60
N PHE A 427 -6.72 -15.37 4.42
CA PHE A 427 -7.88 -15.18 3.53
C PHE A 427 -7.54 -14.56 2.15
N PRO A 428 -6.64 -15.19 1.36
CA PRO A 428 -6.29 -14.71 0.02
C PRO A 428 -7.53 -14.59 -0.90
N ASP A 429 -8.54 -15.43 -0.66
CA ASP A 429 -9.79 -15.45 -1.45
C ASP A 429 -10.65 -14.20 -1.25
N PHE A 430 -10.40 -13.41 -0.20
CA PHE A 430 -11.05 -12.13 0.01
C PHE A 430 -10.18 -10.93 -0.44
N THR A 431 -8.90 -10.93 -0.06
CA THR A 431 -7.99 -9.80 -0.37
C THR A 431 -7.69 -9.66 -1.86
N ARG A 432 -7.58 -10.77 -2.59
CA ARG A 432 -7.29 -10.74 -4.03
C ARG A 432 -8.43 -10.09 -4.82
N PRO A 433 -9.71 -10.52 -4.72
CA PRO A 433 -10.80 -9.81 -5.37
C PRO A 433 -10.89 -8.33 -5.00
N LEU A 434 -10.68 -8.01 -3.72
CA LEU A 434 -10.70 -6.61 -3.25
C LEU A 434 -9.62 -5.77 -3.94
N LEU A 435 -8.37 -6.25 -3.96
CA LEU A 435 -7.27 -5.57 -4.64
C LEU A 435 -7.44 -5.55 -6.16
N GLN A 436 -8.08 -6.55 -6.76
CA GLN A 436 -8.40 -6.57 -8.18
C GLN A 436 -9.33 -5.40 -8.56
N CYS A 437 -10.31 -5.07 -7.71
CA CYS A 437 -11.18 -3.90 -7.90
C CYS A 437 -10.47 -2.57 -7.59
N LEU A 438 -9.67 -2.53 -6.51
CA LEU A 438 -9.11 -1.28 -6.00
C LEU A 438 -7.82 -0.86 -6.71
N TYR A 439 -6.84 -1.77 -6.81
CA TYR A 439 -5.50 -1.51 -7.32
C TYR A 439 -4.81 -2.78 -7.84
N PRO A 440 -5.16 -3.25 -9.08
CA PRO A 440 -4.68 -4.51 -9.64
C PRO A 440 -3.15 -4.59 -9.84
N ASN A 441 -2.44 -3.46 -9.92
CA ASN A 441 -0.97 -3.45 -10.04
C ASN A 441 -0.27 -4.15 -8.86
N TYR A 442 -0.89 -4.23 -7.68
CA TYR A 442 -0.33 -5.01 -6.56
C TYR A 442 -0.40 -6.53 -6.74
N LEU A 443 -1.30 -7.00 -7.60
CA LEU A 443 -1.49 -8.41 -7.94
C LEU A 443 -0.76 -8.81 -9.22
N ALA A 444 -0.30 -7.84 -10.01
CA ALA A 444 0.44 -8.07 -11.24
C ALA A 444 1.96 -8.16 -10.96
N PRO A 445 2.73 -8.90 -11.77
CA PRO A 445 4.19 -8.84 -11.73
C PRO A 445 4.66 -7.42 -12.07
N THR A 446 5.74 -6.96 -11.45
CA THR A 446 6.36 -5.69 -11.84
C THR A 446 7.25 -5.94 -13.06
N PRO A 447 6.96 -5.35 -14.23
CA PRO A 447 7.75 -5.57 -15.44
C PRO A 447 9.16 -5.01 -15.31
N SER A 448 10.06 -5.49 -16.17
CA SER A 448 11.37 -4.86 -16.36
C SER A 448 11.21 -3.44 -16.94
N MET A 449 12.01 -2.50 -16.43
CA MET A 449 12.00 -1.09 -16.81
C MET A 449 13.43 -0.64 -17.12
N ALA A 450 13.58 0.26 -18.10
CA ALA A 450 14.86 0.77 -18.56
C ALA A 450 14.71 2.23 -19.05
N VAL A 451 15.82 2.85 -19.46
CA VAL A 451 15.82 4.14 -20.17
C VAL A 451 16.53 3.97 -21.50
N ALA A 452 15.82 4.26 -22.59
CA ALA A 452 16.34 4.20 -23.95
C ALA A 452 16.72 5.59 -24.45
N ARG A 453 17.76 5.67 -25.28
CA ARG A 453 18.14 6.82 -26.08
C ARG A 453 17.90 6.51 -27.55
N LEU A 454 17.23 7.42 -28.23
CA LEU A 454 16.96 7.36 -29.66
C LEU A 454 18.05 8.18 -30.38
N TYR A 455 18.84 7.54 -31.25
CA TYR A 455 19.87 8.23 -32.03
C TYR A 455 19.30 8.61 -33.40
N PRO A 456 19.03 9.91 -33.68
CA PRO A 456 18.47 10.32 -34.96
C PRO A 456 19.42 10.08 -36.12
N ASP A 457 18.88 9.67 -37.27
CA ASP A 457 19.62 9.62 -38.54
C ASP A 457 19.70 11.02 -39.15
N HIS A 458 20.83 11.69 -38.93
CA HIS A 458 21.05 13.07 -39.35
C HIS A 458 21.09 13.28 -40.87
N ALA A 459 21.13 12.21 -41.68
CA ALA A 459 21.10 12.32 -43.14
C ALA A 459 19.68 12.55 -43.70
N ARG A 460 18.61 12.33 -42.90
CA ARG A 460 17.22 12.41 -43.37
C ARG A 460 16.62 13.82 -43.22
N SER A 461 16.02 14.33 -44.30
CA SER A 461 15.60 15.73 -44.46
C SER A 461 14.41 16.21 -43.62
N LYS A 462 13.70 15.34 -42.88
CA LYS A 462 12.46 15.70 -42.15
C LYS A 462 12.65 16.10 -40.68
N LEU A 463 13.86 15.99 -40.11
CA LEU A 463 14.07 16.23 -38.68
C LEU A 463 13.93 17.71 -38.27
N ALA A 464 14.18 18.67 -39.17
CA ALA A 464 14.12 20.11 -38.86
C ALA A 464 12.71 20.60 -38.45
N GLN A 465 11.65 19.86 -38.82
CA GLN A 465 10.27 20.15 -38.43
C GLN A 465 9.86 19.48 -37.11
N GLY A 466 10.75 18.69 -36.50
CA GLY A 466 10.46 17.84 -35.34
C GLY A 466 9.74 16.55 -35.74
N PHE A 467 10.38 15.40 -35.56
CA PHE A 467 9.73 14.10 -35.78
C PHE A 467 9.20 13.55 -34.47
N HIS A 468 7.88 13.42 -34.35
CA HIS A 468 7.22 12.94 -33.14
C HIS A 468 7.21 11.40 -33.07
N VAL A 469 7.87 10.86 -32.05
CA VAL A 469 7.79 9.45 -31.65
C VAL A 469 6.77 9.36 -30.51
N PRO A 470 5.58 8.79 -30.75
CA PRO A 470 4.53 8.77 -29.73
C PRO A 470 4.86 7.81 -28.58
N ARG A 471 4.32 8.10 -27.40
CA ARG A 471 4.24 7.19 -26.28
C ARG A 471 3.62 5.85 -26.72
N GLY A 472 4.14 4.77 -26.16
CA GLY A 472 3.69 3.41 -26.46
C GLY A 472 4.30 2.82 -27.73
N SER A 473 5.26 3.52 -28.36
CA SER A 473 6.01 3.02 -29.51
C SER A 473 6.79 1.74 -29.15
N PRO A 474 6.65 0.66 -29.93
CA PRO A 474 7.31 -0.61 -29.66
C PRO A 474 8.77 -0.66 -30.14
N PHE A 475 9.61 -1.26 -29.31
CA PHE A 475 11.01 -1.57 -29.57
C PHE A 475 11.27 -3.07 -29.30
N ALA A 476 12.12 -3.70 -30.10
CA ALA A 476 12.46 -5.11 -29.95
C ALA A 476 13.97 -5.30 -29.82
N SER A 477 14.40 -6.13 -28.87
CA SER A 477 15.80 -6.54 -28.75
C SER A 477 16.16 -7.61 -29.79
N PRO A 478 17.45 -7.85 -30.04
CA PRO A 478 17.91 -9.14 -30.54
C PRO A 478 17.46 -10.28 -29.61
N VAL A 479 17.40 -11.51 -30.12
CA VAL A 479 17.09 -12.70 -29.30
C VAL A 479 18.23 -12.89 -28.28
N PRO A 480 17.96 -12.84 -26.95
CA PRO A 480 18.99 -13.04 -25.93
C PRO A 480 19.58 -14.45 -25.99
N GLN A 481 20.86 -14.59 -25.63
CA GLN A 481 21.49 -15.91 -25.56
C GLN A 481 20.78 -16.80 -24.52
N GLY A 482 20.25 -17.94 -24.96
CA GLY A 482 19.48 -18.86 -24.10
C GLY A 482 17.99 -18.53 -23.96
N GLY A 483 17.49 -17.49 -24.64
CA GLY A 483 16.06 -17.19 -24.79
C GLY A 483 15.47 -17.75 -26.09
N GLY A 484 14.15 -17.99 -26.12
CA GLY A 484 13.43 -18.45 -27.30
C GLY A 484 12.81 -17.32 -28.14
N CYS A 485 12.72 -16.10 -27.61
CA CYS A 485 12.10 -14.96 -28.29
C CYS A 485 12.80 -13.62 -28.01
N VAL A 486 12.40 -12.58 -28.75
CA VAL A 486 12.85 -11.19 -28.55
C VAL A 486 12.19 -10.56 -27.33
N CYS A 487 12.91 -9.70 -26.62
CA CYS A 487 12.31 -8.84 -25.61
C CYS A 487 11.63 -7.64 -26.28
N GLN A 488 10.36 -7.39 -25.95
CA GLN A 488 9.62 -6.23 -26.45
C GLN A 488 9.47 -5.15 -25.37
N PHE A 489 9.80 -3.92 -25.71
CA PHE A 489 9.66 -2.76 -24.84
C PHE A 489 8.75 -1.72 -25.50
N ARG A 490 8.12 -0.86 -24.69
CA ARG A 490 7.33 0.28 -25.18
C ARG A 490 7.79 1.57 -24.53
N SER A 491 7.88 2.66 -25.30
CA SER A 491 8.10 4.00 -24.73
C SER A 491 6.97 4.40 -23.80
N THR A 492 7.29 5.11 -22.73
CA THR A 492 6.28 5.59 -21.76
C THR A 492 6.06 7.09 -21.84
N GLN A 493 6.79 7.78 -22.73
CA GLN A 493 6.70 9.22 -22.97
C GLN A 493 6.80 9.50 -24.47
N ASP A 494 6.27 10.66 -24.88
CA ASP A 494 6.45 11.20 -26.22
C ASP A 494 7.88 11.77 -26.37
N VAL A 495 8.50 11.56 -27.53
CA VAL A 495 9.83 12.12 -27.84
C VAL A 495 9.76 12.82 -29.19
N THR A 496 10.18 14.09 -29.24
CA THR A 496 10.32 14.80 -30.51
C THR A 496 11.79 14.85 -30.91
N LEU A 497 12.11 14.25 -32.06
CA LEU A 497 13.46 14.18 -32.59
C LEU A 497 13.78 15.42 -33.43
N TYR A 498 14.95 15.99 -33.18
CA TYR A 498 15.51 17.11 -33.93
C TYR A 498 16.94 16.76 -34.38
N PRO A 499 17.48 17.42 -35.43
CA PRO A 499 18.87 17.23 -35.83
C PRO A 499 19.76 18.04 -34.88
N LEU A 500 19.84 17.63 -33.62
CA LEU A 500 20.54 18.36 -32.55
C LEU A 500 21.48 17.43 -31.76
N GLU A 501 22.64 17.95 -31.42
CA GLU A 501 23.59 17.30 -30.51
C GLU A 501 24.06 18.27 -29.41
N ILE A 502 24.47 17.71 -28.26
CA ILE A 502 25.14 18.47 -27.19
C ILE A 502 26.63 18.49 -27.48
N VAL A 503 27.19 19.67 -27.73
CA VAL A 503 28.62 19.85 -28.01
C VAL A 503 29.41 20.00 -26.72
N SER A 504 28.88 20.75 -25.76
CA SER A 504 29.51 20.95 -24.46
C SER A 504 28.45 21.26 -23.42
N ALA A 505 28.60 20.69 -22.22
CA ALA A 505 27.86 21.08 -21.03
C ALA A 505 28.87 21.39 -19.93
N ARG A 506 28.66 22.48 -19.19
CA ARG A 506 29.52 22.84 -18.05
C ARG A 506 28.75 23.65 -17.01
N LEU A 507 29.07 23.43 -15.75
CA LEU A 507 28.67 24.32 -14.68
C LEU A 507 29.73 25.40 -14.50
N THR A 508 29.31 26.64 -14.30
CA THR A 508 30.20 27.77 -14.04
C THR A 508 29.75 28.51 -12.79
N GLY A 509 30.62 29.38 -12.25
CA GLY A 509 30.19 30.42 -11.32
C GLY A 509 29.28 31.45 -12.00
N ILE A 510 29.21 32.65 -11.43
CA ILE A 510 28.44 33.76 -12.01
C ILE A 510 28.98 34.07 -13.41
N PRO A 511 28.16 34.01 -14.47
CA PRO A 511 28.61 34.23 -15.85
C PRO A 511 28.99 35.70 -16.08
N PRO A 512 30.28 36.03 -16.35
CA PRO A 512 30.74 37.42 -16.44
C PRO A 512 30.43 38.11 -17.78
N ASP A 513 30.18 37.33 -18.83
CA ASP A 513 29.86 37.74 -20.19
C ASP A 513 28.37 38.13 -20.37
N ILE A 514 27.52 37.87 -19.38
CA ILE A 514 26.12 38.27 -19.38
C ILE A 514 25.99 39.54 -18.52
N SER A 515 25.95 40.70 -19.18
CA SER A 515 25.82 41.98 -18.48
C SER A 515 24.42 42.16 -17.85
N ALA A 516 24.37 42.85 -16.71
CA ALA A 516 23.13 43.20 -16.01
C ALA A 516 22.19 42.01 -15.72
N LEU A 517 22.72 40.94 -15.10
CA LEU A 517 21.99 39.71 -14.75
C LEU A 517 20.65 39.96 -14.02
N ASP A 518 20.61 41.00 -13.18
CA ASP A 518 19.41 41.41 -12.43
C ASP A 518 18.22 41.77 -13.32
N ARG A 519 18.46 42.09 -14.61
CA ARG A 519 17.39 42.33 -15.60
C ARG A 519 16.70 41.05 -16.04
N TYR A 520 17.35 39.90 -15.96
CA TYR A 520 16.84 38.63 -16.48
C TYR A 520 16.14 37.81 -15.41
N VAL A 521 16.56 37.96 -14.16
CA VAL A 521 16.03 37.21 -13.01
C VAL A 521 15.05 38.08 -12.22
N ARG A 522 14.20 37.45 -11.38
CA ARG A 522 13.31 38.20 -10.50
C ARG A 522 14.10 38.96 -9.42
N PRO A 523 13.63 40.13 -8.95
CA PRO A 523 14.36 40.97 -7.99
C PRO A 523 14.67 40.30 -6.64
N ASP A 524 13.94 39.25 -6.26
CA ASP A 524 14.12 38.48 -5.02
C ASP A 524 15.18 37.37 -5.13
N ARG A 525 15.76 37.16 -6.31
CA ARG A 525 16.65 36.02 -6.61
C ARG A 525 18.01 36.52 -7.09
N ASN A 526 19.08 36.02 -6.48
CA ASN A 526 20.46 36.38 -6.81
C ASN A 526 21.17 35.23 -7.50
N VAL A 527 21.69 35.44 -8.71
CA VAL A 527 22.44 34.43 -9.47
C VAL A 527 23.78 34.12 -8.78
N ARG A 528 24.06 32.85 -8.55
CA ARG A 528 25.31 32.36 -7.91
C ARG A 528 26.11 31.41 -8.79
N SER A 529 25.46 30.71 -9.71
CA SER A 529 26.11 29.82 -10.68
C SER A 529 25.28 29.72 -11.95
N ALA A 530 25.77 28.99 -12.95
CA ALA A 530 25.00 28.72 -14.17
C ALA A 530 25.34 27.37 -14.78
N LEU A 531 24.36 26.71 -15.40
CA LEU A 531 24.57 25.60 -16.33
C LEU A 531 24.60 26.14 -17.75
N ARG A 532 25.69 25.89 -18.47
CA ARG A 532 25.84 26.26 -19.88
C ARG A 532 25.77 25.02 -20.76
N LEU A 533 24.76 24.95 -21.60
CA LEU A 533 24.55 23.89 -22.58
C LEU A 533 24.74 24.46 -23.98
N ARG A 534 25.74 23.97 -24.70
CA ARG A 534 25.98 24.31 -26.11
C ARG A 534 25.40 23.21 -26.99
N LEU A 535 24.45 23.56 -27.82
CA LEU A 535 23.79 22.68 -28.77
C LEU A 535 24.22 23.04 -30.18
N ARG A 536 24.32 22.04 -31.06
CA ARG A 536 24.59 22.20 -32.48
C ARG A 536 23.53 21.51 -33.32
N ALA A 537 23.04 22.21 -34.34
CA ALA A 537 22.25 21.63 -35.40
C ALA A 537 23.14 20.79 -36.33
N THR A 538 22.80 19.52 -36.52
CA THR A 538 23.52 18.61 -37.41
C THR A 538 23.04 18.76 -38.86
N GLY A 539 23.94 18.53 -39.82
CA GLY A 539 23.68 18.73 -41.25
C GLY A 539 23.79 20.20 -41.68
N SER A 540 22.93 20.66 -42.59
CA SER A 540 22.94 22.03 -43.15
C SER A 540 21.92 22.97 -42.50
N ALA A 541 21.15 22.51 -41.51
CA ALA A 541 20.13 23.31 -40.85
C ALA A 541 20.74 24.30 -39.85
N THR A 542 20.15 25.49 -39.75
CA THR A 542 20.47 26.46 -38.67
C THR A 542 19.51 26.29 -37.51
N ILE A 543 19.88 26.78 -36.31
CA ILE A 543 19.04 26.68 -35.11
C ILE A 543 17.67 27.34 -35.32
N GLY A 544 17.61 28.52 -35.93
CA GLY A 544 16.35 29.23 -36.19
C GLY A 544 15.41 28.54 -37.18
N GLN A 545 15.88 27.54 -37.93
CA GLN A 545 15.03 26.73 -38.82
C GLN A 545 14.30 25.60 -38.09
N LEU A 546 14.68 25.26 -36.86
CA LEU A 546 14.04 24.23 -36.05
C LEU A 546 12.67 24.73 -35.56
N ARG A 547 11.59 24.20 -36.14
CA ARG A 547 10.21 24.61 -35.81
C ARG A 547 9.63 23.73 -34.69
N GLY A 548 8.84 24.31 -33.79
CA GLY A 548 8.14 23.57 -32.73
C GLY A 548 9.02 23.16 -31.54
N LEU A 549 10.30 23.54 -31.50
CA LEU A 549 11.21 23.27 -30.39
C LEU A 549 11.01 24.28 -29.26
N ASP A 550 9.87 24.18 -28.56
CA ASP A 550 9.60 25.00 -27.36
C ASP A 550 10.02 24.29 -26.08
N ARG A 551 9.89 22.96 -26.04
CA ARG A 551 10.28 22.11 -24.92
C ARG A 551 11.42 21.19 -25.33
N LEU A 552 12.49 21.17 -24.54
CA LEU A 552 13.64 20.26 -24.74
C LEU A 552 13.88 19.45 -23.45
N PRO A 553 13.38 18.21 -23.39
CA PRO A 553 13.72 17.27 -22.34
C PRO A 553 15.18 16.82 -22.46
N VAL A 554 15.91 16.84 -21.35
CA VAL A 554 17.30 16.42 -21.24
C VAL A 554 17.42 15.40 -20.12
N TYR A 555 18.01 14.24 -20.43
CA TYR A 555 18.28 13.18 -19.47
C TYR A 555 19.64 13.40 -18.80
N LEU A 556 19.68 13.21 -17.47
CA LEU A 556 20.91 13.25 -16.67
C LEU A 556 21.55 11.85 -16.67
N ALA A 557 22.51 11.67 -17.57
CA ALA A 557 23.25 10.43 -17.78
C ALA A 557 24.46 10.31 -16.83
N GLY A 558 25.13 9.15 -16.85
CA GLY A 558 26.35 8.90 -16.08
C GLY A 558 26.09 8.30 -14.70
N ASP A 559 26.91 8.67 -13.71
CA ASP A 559 26.79 8.20 -12.31
C ASP A 559 25.49 8.69 -11.65
N VAL A 560 24.76 7.79 -10.99
CA VAL A 560 23.45 8.09 -10.39
C VAL A 560 23.57 9.14 -9.28
N ARG A 561 24.65 9.10 -8.50
CA ARG A 561 24.91 10.07 -7.45
C ARG A 561 25.06 11.48 -8.02
N LEU A 562 25.92 11.67 -9.01
CA LEU A 562 26.09 12.98 -9.66
C LEU A 562 24.79 13.45 -10.33
N ALA A 563 24.10 12.55 -11.04
CA ALA A 563 22.82 12.86 -11.68
C ALA A 563 21.75 13.31 -10.65
N SER A 564 21.70 12.69 -9.46
CA SER A 564 20.77 13.09 -8.40
C SER A 564 21.07 14.49 -7.84
N GLN A 565 22.35 14.85 -7.71
CA GLN A 565 22.77 16.17 -7.23
C GLN A 565 22.50 17.25 -8.28
N LEU A 566 22.73 16.96 -9.56
CA LEU A 566 22.35 17.84 -10.67
C LEU A 566 20.85 18.04 -10.75
N PHE A 567 20.09 16.95 -10.59
CA PHE A 567 18.64 16.98 -10.58
C PHE A 567 18.11 17.92 -9.49
N GLU A 568 18.66 17.83 -8.27
CA GLU A 568 18.34 18.78 -7.19
C GLU A 568 18.73 20.22 -7.55
N LEU A 569 19.98 20.45 -7.97
CA LEU A 569 20.50 21.80 -8.24
C LEU A 569 19.65 22.53 -9.28
N LEU A 570 19.29 21.83 -10.36
CA LEU A 570 18.52 22.42 -11.46
C LEU A 570 17.09 22.75 -11.04
N HIS A 571 16.39 21.83 -10.36
CA HIS A 571 14.99 22.06 -9.99
C HIS A 571 14.81 22.97 -8.77
N THR A 572 15.81 23.08 -7.89
CA THR A 572 15.74 23.96 -6.71
C THR A 572 16.42 25.31 -6.92
N GLY A 573 17.32 25.42 -7.91
CA GLY A 573 18.14 26.60 -8.15
C GLY A 573 17.83 27.38 -9.43
N ALA A 574 17.12 26.80 -10.42
CA ALA A 574 16.83 27.49 -11.68
C ALA A 574 15.97 28.73 -11.48
N ALA A 575 16.54 29.89 -11.80
CA ALA A 575 15.89 31.19 -11.68
C ALA A 575 15.39 31.71 -13.03
N ALA A 576 16.13 31.48 -14.11
CA ALA A 576 15.76 31.79 -15.49
C ALA A 576 16.64 31.02 -16.47
N SER A 577 16.26 30.95 -17.74
CA SER A 577 17.15 30.55 -18.84
C SER A 577 17.30 31.67 -19.86
N VAL A 578 18.50 31.84 -20.39
CA VAL A 578 18.81 32.79 -21.48
C VAL A 578 19.46 32.06 -22.64
N LEU A 579 19.21 32.53 -23.85
CA LEU A 579 19.69 31.92 -25.08
C LEU A 579 20.43 32.95 -25.94
N ALA A 580 21.56 32.54 -26.50
CA ALA A 580 22.27 33.31 -27.53
C ALA A 580 23.11 32.41 -28.43
N ALA A 581 23.60 32.95 -29.55
CA ALA A 581 24.69 32.33 -30.28
C ALA A 581 25.97 32.32 -29.40
N PRO A 582 26.80 31.27 -29.44
CA PRO A 582 28.03 31.20 -28.65
C PRO A 582 28.91 32.44 -28.84
N GLY A 583 29.37 33.03 -27.73
CA GLY A 583 30.21 34.24 -27.75
C GLY A 583 29.45 35.56 -27.98
N SER A 584 28.13 35.54 -28.17
CA SER A 584 27.32 36.74 -28.44
C SER A 584 26.64 37.35 -27.22
N PHE A 585 26.82 36.78 -26.02
CA PHE A 585 26.16 37.26 -24.79
C PHE A 585 26.55 38.70 -24.40
N ALA A 586 27.81 39.09 -24.64
CA ALA A 586 28.32 40.42 -24.31
C ALA A 586 28.08 41.47 -25.41
N THR A 587 27.86 41.03 -26.65
CA THR A 587 27.79 41.87 -27.86
C THR A 587 26.40 41.96 -28.46
N ALA A 588 25.39 41.37 -27.83
CA ALA A 588 24.00 41.40 -28.30
C ALA A 588 23.48 42.86 -28.37
N GLN A 589 23.15 43.31 -29.58
CA GLN A 589 22.55 44.62 -29.84
C GLN A 589 21.08 44.68 -29.38
N GLU A 590 20.41 43.52 -29.33
CA GLU A 590 19.04 43.34 -28.86
C GLU A 590 19.02 42.62 -27.49
N PRO A 591 17.96 42.81 -26.67
CA PRO A 591 17.83 42.08 -25.41
C PRO A 591 17.73 40.57 -25.65
N LEU A 592 18.49 39.81 -24.85
CA LEU A 592 18.51 38.36 -24.89
C LEU A 592 17.10 37.79 -24.67
N HIS A 593 16.79 36.68 -25.35
CA HIS A 593 15.57 35.94 -25.05
C HIS A 593 15.71 35.30 -23.66
N VAL A 594 14.75 35.58 -22.77
CA VAL A 594 14.73 35.09 -21.39
C VAL A 594 13.45 34.32 -21.12
N VAL A 595 13.58 33.20 -20.44
CA VAL A 595 12.45 32.45 -19.89
C VAL A 595 12.54 32.53 -18.38
N ARG A 596 11.60 33.24 -17.76
CA ARG A 596 11.55 33.45 -16.30
C ARG A 596 10.63 32.48 -15.58
N ASN A 597 9.51 32.16 -16.20
CA ASN A 597 8.51 31.26 -15.62
C ASN A 597 8.79 29.85 -16.11
N GLN A 598 8.90 28.89 -15.19
CA GLN A 598 9.06 27.46 -15.50
C GLN A 598 10.23 27.16 -16.46
N ALA A 599 11.33 27.93 -16.35
CA ALA A 599 12.51 27.79 -17.21
C ALA A 599 13.09 26.36 -17.20
N VAL A 600 12.98 25.69 -16.06
CA VAL A 600 13.23 24.26 -15.87
C VAL A 600 11.98 23.64 -15.25
N MET A 601 11.50 22.53 -15.82
CA MET A 601 10.39 21.74 -15.29
C MET A 601 10.81 20.29 -15.07
N HIS A 602 10.14 19.64 -14.11
CA HIS A 602 10.19 18.19 -13.96
C HIS A 602 9.59 17.49 -15.17
N GLU A 603 10.14 16.34 -15.54
CA GLU A 603 9.65 15.48 -16.62
C GLU A 603 9.48 14.05 -16.08
N GLY A 604 8.41 13.35 -16.46
CA GLY A 604 8.14 11.97 -16.02
C GLY A 604 7.30 11.83 -14.74
N PHE A 605 6.68 12.91 -14.27
CA PHE A 605 5.81 12.92 -13.08
C PHE A 605 4.32 13.11 -13.40
N GLY A 606 3.97 13.34 -14.67
CA GLY A 606 2.58 13.41 -15.14
C GLY A 606 1.88 12.05 -15.13
N THR A 607 0.55 12.06 -15.07
CA THR A 607 -0.28 10.82 -15.16
C THR A 607 -0.18 10.17 -16.54
N ASP A 608 0.06 10.98 -17.56
CA ASP A 608 0.34 10.64 -18.95
C ASP A 608 1.79 10.18 -19.19
N GLN A 609 2.61 10.09 -18.15
CA GLN A 609 4.02 9.69 -18.23
C GLN A 609 4.36 8.49 -17.35
N ALA A 610 3.36 7.91 -16.68
CA ALA A 610 3.50 6.70 -15.86
C ALA A 610 3.96 5.50 -16.71
N MET A 611 4.83 4.66 -16.15
CA MET A 611 5.25 3.42 -16.82
C MET A 611 4.25 2.29 -16.59
N LEU A 612 3.74 2.16 -15.36
CA LEU A 612 2.72 1.21 -15.00
C LEU A 612 1.33 1.74 -15.39
N PRO A 613 0.39 0.87 -15.81
CA PRO A 613 -0.97 1.28 -16.10
C PRO A 613 -1.62 2.00 -14.93
N LEU A 614 -2.21 3.16 -15.17
CA LEU A 614 -2.90 3.94 -14.15
C LEU A 614 -4.37 3.52 -14.11
N VAL A 615 -4.76 2.80 -13.05
CA VAL A 615 -6.12 2.28 -12.89
C VAL A 615 -7.08 3.40 -12.46
N TRP A 616 -6.64 4.21 -11.50
CA TRP A 616 -7.34 5.41 -11.07
C TRP A 616 -6.35 6.56 -10.95
N PRO A 617 -6.65 7.74 -11.51
CA PRO A 617 -5.78 8.92 -11.38
C PRO A 617 -5.44 9.28 -9.93
N LYS A 618 -6.35 9.01 -8.98
CA LYS A 618 -6.13 9.28 -7.56
C LYS A 618 -4.96 8.51 -6.94
N PHE A 619 -4.60 7.35 -7.47
CA PHE A 619 -3.48 6.53 -7.00
C PHE A 619 -2.17 6.80 -7.75
N HIS A 620 -2.09 7.90 -8.52
CA HIS A 620 -0.87 8.24 -9.26
C HIS A 620 0.39 8.26 -8.39
N GLY A 621 0.33 8.84 -7.18
CA GLY A 621 1.46 8.84 -6.25
C GLY A 621 1.92 7.44 -5.81
N HIS A 622 1.04 6.43 -5.82
CA HIS A 622 1.39 5.04 -5.54
C HIS A 622 2.11 4.39 -6.73
N ASN A 623 1.68 4.69 -7.97
CA ASN A 623 2.39 4.28 -9.19
C ASN A 623 3.80 4.89 -9.21
N LEU A 624 3.94 6.20 -8.93
CA LEU A 624 5.23 6.87 -8.88
C LEU A 624 6.16 6.23 -7.83
N LEU A 625 5.65 5.92 -6.64
CA LEU A 625 6.41 5.25 -5.59
C LEU A 625 6.85 3.84 -6.00
N HIS A 626 5.97 3.06 -6.65
CA HIS A 626 6.29 1.72 -7.15
C HIS A 626 7.37 1.78 -8.23
N GLU A 627 7.24 2.71 -9.16
CA GLU A 627 8.22 2.91 -10.23
C GLU A 627 9.55 3.42 -9.67
N TYR A 628 9.54 4.31 -8.67
CA TYR A 628 10.75 4.78 -7.98
C TYR A 628 11.49 3.68 -7.22
N ALA A 629 10.76 2.81 -6.53
CA ALA A 629 11.35 1.66 -5.85
C ALA A 629 11.93 0.61 -6.81
N THR A 630 11.54 0.65 -8.10
CA THR A 630 11.95 -0.32 -9.13
C THR A 630 13.05 0.22 -10.06
N CYS A 631 12.89 1.43 -10.58
CA CYS A 631 13.80 2.09 -11.51
C CYS A 631 13.81 3.61 -11.25
N PRO A 632 14.53 4.09 -10.21
CA PRO A 632 14.59 5.51 -9.88
C PRO A 632 15.19 6.37 -11.00
N GLU A 633 16.03 5.79 -11.85
CA GLU A 633 16.72 6.47 -12.94
C GLU A 633 15.78 6.99 -14.02
N ARG A 634 14.54 6.49 -14.09
CA ARG A 634 13.53 6.97 -15.05
C ARG A 634 13.11 8.43 -14.82
N PHE A 635 13.39 8.97 -13.63
CA PHE A 635 12.97 10.30 -13.21
C PHE A 635 14.04 11.38 -13.41
N LEU A 636 15.25 10.98 -13.80
CA LEU A 636 16.42 11.87 -13.89
C LEU A 636 16.41 12.71 -15.18
N PHE A 637 15.32 13.43 -15.40
CA PHE A 637 15.11 14.33 -16.52
C PHE A 637 14.87 15.75 -16.02
N PHE A 638 15.27 16.75 -16.80
CA PHE A 638 14.79 18.11 -16.66
C PHE A 638 14.41 18.64 -18.05
N THR A 639 13.40 19.49 -18.10
CA THR A 639 12.91 20.04 -19.36
C THR A 639 13.06 21.55 -19.39
N LEU A 640 13.77 22.03 -20.41
CA LEU A 640 13.87 23.45 -20.73
C LEU A 640 12.64 23.86 -21.56
N THR A 641 12.01 24.98 -21.21
CA THR A 641 10.76 25.44 -21.85
C THR A 641 10.91 26.84 -22.45
N GLY A 642 9.94 27.28 -23.27
CA GLY A 642 9.90 28.63 -23.80
C GLY A 642 11.02 28.92 -24.81
N LEU A 643 11.61 27.89 -25.41
CA LEU A 643 12.83 28.02 -26.21
C LEU A 643 12.55 28.56 -27.61
N GLU A 644 11.38 28.26 -28.19
CA GLU A 644 11.15 28.43 -29.62
C GLU A 644 11.34 29.88 -30.08
N ALA A 645 10.78 30.84 -29.32
CA ALA A 645 10.85 32.25 -29.65
C ALA A 645 12.30 32.80 -29.64
N GLY A 646 13.17 32.24 -28.78
CA GLY A 646 14.58 32.60 -28.72
C GLY A 646 15.40 31.92 -29.82
N LEU A 647 15.16 30.62 -30.03
CA LEU A 647 15.86 29.83 -31.06
C LEU A 647 15.63 30.39 -32.46
N ARG A 648 14.41 30.88 -32.76
CA ARG A 648 14.07 31.52 -34.04
C ARG A 648 14.94 32.73 -34.42
N ARG A 649 15.58 33.38 -33.44
CA ARG A 649 16.46 34.55 -33.66
C ARG A 649 17.91 34.17 -33.99
N ILE A 650 18.25 32.88 -33.93
CA ILE A 650 19.63 32.40 -34.07
C ILE A 650 19.84 31.84 -35.48
N GLU A 651 20.52 32.62 -36.32
CA GLU A 651 20.87 32.21 -37.70
C GLU A 651 22.16 31.37 -37.79
N ALA A 652 22.73 30.98 -36.65
CA ALA A 652 23.91 30.11 -36.56
C ALA A 652 23.53 28.62 -36.47
N GLN A 653 24.50 27.73 -36.70
CA GLN A 653 24.36 26.29 -36.46
C GLN A 653 24.44 25.91 -34.97
N GLU A 654 24.91 26.82 -34.12
CA GLU A 654 25.07 26.56 -32.69
C GLU A 654 24.32 27.58 -31.83
N VAL A 655 23.84 27.11 -30.69
CA VAL A 655 23.20 27.92 -29.65
C VAL A 655 23.79 27.53 -28.30
N GLU A 656 23.98 28.52 -27.42
CA GLU A 656 24.27 28.30 -26.02
C GLU A 656 23.03 28.68 -25.19
N ILE A 657 22.52 27.72 -24.42
CA ILE A 657 21.46 27.91 -23.44
C ILE A 657 22.10 27.97 -22.07
N VAL A 658 21.90 29.08 -21.36
CA VAL A 658 22.45 29.30 -20.02
C VAL A 658 21.31 29.32 -19.02
N VAL A 659 21.25 28.31 -18.16
CA VAL A 659 20.34 28.27 -17.01
C VAL A 659 21.01 29.00 -15.86
N LEU A 660 20.44 30.13 -15.47
CA LEU A 660 20.92 30.94 -14.35
C LEU A 660 20.42 30.32 -13.03
N LEU A 661 21.34 30.03 -12.13
CA LEU A 661 21.08 29.33 -10.88
C LEU A 661 21.31 30.26 -9.69
N ASP A 662 20.38 30.30 -8.73
CA ASP A 662 20.51 31.09 -7.50
C ASP A 662 21.23 30.36 -6.36
N ARG A 663 21.59 29.09 -6.59
CA ARG A 663 22.41 28.26 -5.71
C ARG A 663 23.84 28.13 -6.27
N PRO A 664 24.87 27.99 -5.42
CA PRO A 664 26.21 27.69 -5.88
C PRO A 664 26.31 26.26 -6.41
N ALA A 665 27.07 26.06 -7.50
CA ALA A 665 27.33 24.72 -8.05
C ALA A 665 28.38 23.92 -7.24
N GLY A 666 29.21 24.60 -6.43
CA GLY A 666 30.18 23.94 -5.53
C GLY A 666 31.15 23.02 -6.29
N GLU A 667 31.37 21.82 -5.74
CA GLU A 667 32.28 20.82 -6.31
C GLU A 667 31.83 20.26 -7.67
N LEU A 668 30.54 20.40 -8.03
CA LEU A 668 29.99 19.93 -9.30
C LEU A 668 30.62 20.63 -10.52
N VAL A 669 31.16 21.85 -10.34
CA VAL A 669 31.82 22.62 -11.41
C VAL A 669 32.92 21.82 -12.10
N ASN A 670 33.66 21.00 -11.35
CA ASN A 670 34.81 20.25 -11.87
C ASN A 670 34.47 18.81 -12.30
N GLN A 671 33.23 18.37 -12.11
CA GLN A 671 32.80 16.99 -12.36
C GLN A 671 31.83 16.87 -13.54
N VAL A 672 31.19 17.98 -13.92
CA VAL A 672 30.10 17.99 -14.91
C VAL A 672 30.61 18.39 -16.29
N ASP A 673 30.39 17.50 -17.25
CA ASP A 673 30.70 17.70 -18.67
C ASP A 673 29.52 17.25 -19.57
N ALA A 674 29.72 17.26 -20.89
CA ALA A 674 28.70 16.86 -21.87
C ALA A 674 28.21 15.41 -21.74
N SER A 675 29.03 14.48 -21.23
CA SER A 675 28.67 13.06 -21.12
C SER A 675 27.54 12.79 -20.13
N HIS A 676 27.30 13.75 -19.22
CA HIS A 676 26.26 13.70 -18.20
C HIS A 676 24.88 14.14 -18.71
N PHE A 677 24.77 14.55 -19.97
CA PHE A 677 23.53 15.02 -20.58
C PHE A 677 23.25 14.26 -21.87
N ALA A 678 22.04 13.74 -22.01
CA ALA A 678 21.60 13.04 -23.22
C ALA A 678 20.26 13.59 -23.72
N LEU A 679 20.18 13.80 -25.04
CA LEU A 679 18.94 14.17 -25.73
C LEU A 679 18.21 12.92 -26.24
N PHE A 680 16.92 13.08 -26.50
CA PHE A 680 16.05 12.08 -27.13
C PHE A 680 15.98 10.76 -26.35
N CYS A 681 15.90 10.88 -25.02
CA CYS A 681 15.73 9.74 -24.13
C CYS A 681 14.26 9.55 -23.75
N THR A 682 13.84 8.30 -23.56
CA THR A 682 12.53 7.95 -23.00
C THR A 682 12.69 6.74 -22.09
N PRO A 683 12.00 6.70 -20.93
CA PRO A 683 11.83 5.46 -20.21
C PRO A 683 11.07 4.44 -21.09
N VAL A 684 11.42 3.17 -20.94
CA VAL A 684 10.81 2.06 -21.67
C VAL A 684 10.47 0.92 -20.72
N ILE A 685 9.31 0.29 -20.93
CA ILE A 685 8.81 -0.81 -20.09
C ILE A 685 8.63 -2.09 -20.92
N ASN A 686 9.03 -3.23 -20.35
CA ASN A 686 8.80 -4.55 -20.92
C ASN A 686 7.35 -5.01 -20.69
N LEU A 687 6.41 -4.30 -21.30
CA LEU A 687 4.97 -4.55 -21.16
C LEU A 687 4.26 -4.25 -22.48
N PHE A 688 3.69 -5.28 -23.11
CA PHE A 688 3.10 -5.18 -24.44
C PHE A 688 1.84 -6.05 -24.57
N PRO A 689 0.91 -5.70 -25.47
CA PRO A 689 -0.30 -6.48 -25.68
C PRO A 689 -0.03 -7.67 -26.61
N VAL A 690 -0.65 -8.82 -26.31
CA VAL A 690 -0.66 -10.02 -27.14
C VAL A 690 -2.09 -10.58 -27.16
N THR A 691 -2.49 -11.18 -28.29
CA THR A 691 -3.74 -11.94 -28.39
C THR A 691 -3.41 -13.42 -28.34
N ILE A 692 -3.94 -14.12 -27.34
CA ILE A 692 -3.93 -15.59 -27.27
C ILE A 692 -5.15 -16.05 -28.05
N ASP A 693 -4.93 -16.66 -29.21
CA ASP A 693 -6.00 -17.10 -30.10
C ASP A 693 -6.37 -18.56 -29.85
N ARG A 694 -7.68 -18.83 -29.77
CA ARG A 694 -8.28 -20.18 -29.65
C ARG A 694 -7.58 -21.15 -28.68
N LEU A 695 -7.32 -20.72 -27.44
CA LEU A 695 -6.85 -21.61 -26.38
C LEU A 695 -7.95 -22.60 -26.00
N GLU A 696 -7.65 -23.88 -26.04
CA GLU A 696 -8.58 -24.96 -25.70
C GLU A 696 -8.71 -25.13 -24.18
N LEU A 697 -9.95 -25.22 -23.68
CA LEU A 697 -10.26 -25.53 -22.29
C LEU A 697 -10.13 -27.04 -22.05
N PRO A 698 -9.61 -27.49 -20.89
CA PRO A 698 -9.55 -28.92 -20.57
C PRO A 698 -10.95 -29.55 -20.49
N GLU A 699 -11.08 -30.80 -20.98
CA GLU A 699 -12.32 -31.57 -20.86
C GLU A 699 -12.72 -31.69 -19.37
N ASN A 700 -13.85 -31.07 -19.01
CA ASN A 700 -14.40 -30.96 -17.64
C ASN A 700 -13.78 -29.89 -16.71
N SER A 701 -13.09 -28.87 -17.24
CA SER A 701 -12.60 -27.73 -16.46
C SER A 701 -13.07 -26.41 -17.04
N THR A 702 -13.63 -25.53 -16.20
CA THR A 702 -13.86 -24.11 -16.55
C THR A 702 -12.61 -23.25 -16.36
N THR A 703 -11.50 -23.86 -15.95
CA THR A 703 -10.24 -23.17 -15.66
C THR A 703 -9.15 -23.59 -16.63
N ALA A 704 -8.46 -22.61 -17.23
CA ALA A 704 -7.33 -22.82 -18.12
C ALA A 704 -6.15 -21.90 -17.76
N ALA A 705 -4.94 -22.39 -17.99
CA ALA A 705 -3.72 -21.61 -17.88
C ALA A 705 -3.49 -20.80 -19.16
N LEU A 706 -3.27 -19.49 -19.02
CA LEU A 706 -3.01 -18.60 -20.14
C LEU A 706 -1.54 -18.69 -20.56
N HIS A 707 -1.24 -19.66 -21.42
CA HIS A 707 0.05 -19.75 -22.09
C HIS A 707 0.05 -18.86 -23.33
N VAL A 708 0.93 -17.85 -23.33
CA VAL A 708 1.03 -16.87 -24.41
C VAL A 708 1.58 -17.51 -25.68
N ASP A 709 2.64 -18.29 -25.53
CA ASP A 709 3.24 -19.09 -26.58
C ASP A 709 3.40 -20.53 -26.07
N PRO A 710 2.68 -21.51 -26.64
CA PRO A 710 2.83 -22.92 -26.27
C PRO A 710 4.22 -23.51 -26.53
N LEU A 711 5.00 -22.95 -27.47
CA LEU A 711 6.36 -23.40 -27.78
C LEU A 711 7.40 -22.81 -26.83
N ALA A 712 7.11 -21.65 -26.24
CA ALA A 712 7.99 -20.95 -25.30
C ALA A 712 7.23 -20.43 -24.07
N PRO A 713 6.54 -21.29 -23.29
CA PRO A 713 5.71 -20.85 -22.16
C PRO A 713 6.55 -20.22 -21.02
N ALA A 714 7.83 -20.53 -20.96
CA ALA A 714 8.77 -19.99 -19.98
C ALA A 714 9.24 -18.55 -20.30
N ASP A 715 8.92 -18.02 -21.48
CA ASP A 715 9.42 -16.73 -21.95
C ASP A 715 8.45 -15.58 -21.69
N TYR A 716 7.18 -15.89 -21.35
CA TYR A 716 6.12 -14.89 -21.19
C TYR A 716 5.38 -15.02 -19.87
N GLU A 717 5.06 -13.90 -19.24
CA GLU A 717 4.17 -13.85 -18.08
C GLU A 717 3.06 -12.85 -18.33
N VAL A 718 1.82 -13.29 -18.14
CA VAL A 718 0.65 -12.42 -18.27
C VAL A 718 0.69 -11.37 -17.15
N PHE A 719 0.65 -10.09 -17.49
CA PHE A 719 0.52 -8.96 -16.56
C PHE A 719 -0.93 -8.68 -16.19
N SER A 720 -1.83 -8.67 -17.18
CA SER A 720 -3.27 -8.49 -16.96
C SER A 720 -4.08 -9.04 -18.14
N VAL A 721 -5.31 -9.48 -17.88
CA VAL A 721 -6.27 -9.86 -18.93
C VAL A 721 -7.19 -8.67 -19.20
N GLY A 722 -7.21 -8.18 -20.44
CA GLY A 722 -8.00 -7.03 -20.86
C GLY A 722 -9.41 -7.42 -21.31
N ALA A 723 -9.50 -8.30 -22.30
CA ALA A 723 -10.77 -8.80 -22.84
C ALA A 723 -10.72 -10.31 -23.03
N LEU A 724 -11.85 -10.98 -22.86
CA LEU A 724 -11.98 -12.43 -23.02
C LEU A 724 -13.25 -12.79 -23.78
N SER A 725 -13.10 -13.69 -24.74
CA SER A 725 -14.20 -14.22 -25.54
C SER A 725 -14.15 -15.74 -25.55
N GLY A 726 -15.30 -16.39 -25.32
CA GLY A 726 -15.47 -17.84 -25.39
C GLY A 726 -16.16 -18.27 -26.68
N PHE A 727 -15.90 -19.51 -27.09
CA PHE A 727 -16.46 -20.13 -28.28
C PHE A 727 -16.79 -21.60 -28.02
N GLU A 728 -17.95 -22.07 -28.48
CA GLU A 728 -18.37 -23.48 -28.36
C GLU A 728 -17.58 -24.39 -29.30
N THR A 729 -17.34 -23.90 -30.53
CA THR A 729 -16.51 -24.55 -31.55
C THR A 729 -15.54 -23.52 -32.13
N ARG A 730 -14.54 -23.94 -32.91
CA ARG A 730 -13.58 -22.99 -33.50
C ARG A 730 -14.21 -21.97 -34.45
N GLU A 731 -15.41 -22.25 -34.98
CA GLU A 731 -16.11 -21.40 -35.95
C GLU A 731 -17.37 -20.72 -35.37
N SER A 732 -17.72 -20.97 -34.11
CA SER A 732 -18.91 -20.38 -33.49
C SER A 732 -18.77 -18.86 -33.31
N ALA A 733 -19.91 -18.19 -33.13
CA ALA A 733 -19.91 -16.80 -32.67
C ALA A 733 -19.22 -16.67 -31.30
N SER A 734 -18.58 -15.51 -31.06
CA SER A 734 -17.92 -15.20 -29.79
C SER A 734 -18.94 -14.82 -28.73
N LEU A 735 -18.80 -15.39 -27.52
CA LEU A 735 -19.48 -14.92 -26.32
C LEU A 735 -18.49 -14.09 -25.49
N GLU A 736 -18.79 -12.82 -25.28
CA GLU A 736 -17.95 -11.95 -24.46
C GLU A 736 -18.10 -12.25 -22.97
N PHE A 737 -16.97 -12.30 -22.25
CA PHE A 737 -16.92 -12.44 -20.80
C PHE A 737 -16.31 -11.18 -20.18
N GLN A 738 -16.97 -10.67 -19.15
CA GLN A 738 -16.49 -9.49 -18.43
C GLN A 738 -15.66 -9.90 -17.20
N PRO A 739 -14.68 -9.09 -16.75
CA PRO A 739 -14.03 -9.37 -15.48
C PRO A 739 -15.06 -9.32 -14.35
N ARG A 740 -15.12 -10.35 -13.50
CA ARG A 740 -16.06 -10.40 -12.35
C ARG A 740 -15.85 -9.25 -11.36
N TYR A 741 -14.61 -8.83 -11.22
CA TYR A 741 -14.16 -7.81 -10.28
C TYR A 741 -13.59 -6.63 -11.08
N PRO A 742 -14.44 -5.86 -11.80
CA PRO A 742 -13.98 -4.76 -12.61
C PRO A 742 -13.53 -3.60 -11.71
N THR A 743 -12.51 -2.87 -12.16
CA THR A 743 -12.03 -1.68 -11.45
C THR A 743 -13.02 -0.52 -11.57
N LEU A 744 -13.73 -0.41 -12.69
CA LEU A 744 -14.80 0.56 -12.92
C LEU A 744 -16.12 -0.18 -13.06
N ALA A 745 -17.14 0.21 -12.29
CA ALA A 745 -18.49 -0.31 -12.48
C ALA A 745 -18.94 0.02 -13.90
N ARG A 746 -19.16 -1.00 -14.73
CA ARG A 746 -19.82 -0.88 -16.03
C ARG A 746 -21.31 -1.19 -15.88
N ASP A 747 -22.11 -0.56 -16.74
CA ASP A 747 -23.58 -0.53 -16.76
C ASP A 747 -24.30 -1.83 -16.40
N GLU A 748 -25.54 -1.68 -15.91
CA GLU A 748 -26.50 -2.72 -15.51
C GLU A 748 -26.87 -3.74 -16.62
N ASN A 749 -26.43 -3.51 -17.87
CA ASN A 749 -26.63 -4.42 -19.01
C ASN A 749 -25.61 -5.58 -19.06
N SER A 750 -25.32 -6.20 -17.91
CA SER A 750 -24.44 -7.37 -17.86
C SER A 750 -25.11 -8.59 -18.49
N THR A 751 -24.42 -9.25 -19.42
CA THR A 751 -24.82 -10.52 -20.03
C THR A 751 -24.77 -11.70 -19.06
N GLY A 752 -24.38 -11.48 -17.80
CA GLY A 752 -24.28 -12.51 -16.75
C GLY A 752 -23.04 -13.41 -16.85
N ARG A 753 -22.14 -13.16 -17.82
CA ARG A 753 -20.94 -13.96 -18.10
C ARG A 753 -19.69 -13.26 -17.63
N TYR A 754 -18.93 -13.91 -16.75
CA TYR A 754 -17.75 -13.33 -16.14
C TYR A 754 -16.53 -14.25 -16.19
N PHE A 755 -15.35 -13.67 -16.05
CA PHE A 755 -14.12 -14.41 -15.81
C PHE A 755 -13.42 -13.92 -14.53
N VAL A 756 -12.68 -14.83 -13.91
CA VAL A 756 -11.82 -14.56 -12.75
C VAL A 756 -10.40 -14.99 -13.09
N THR A 757 -9.43 -14.12 -12.82
CA THR A 757 -8.00 -14.43 -12.96
C THR A 757 -7.41 -14.84 -11.62
N ARG A 758 -6.66 -15.94 -11.58
CA ARG A 758 -5.91 -16.38 -10.41
C ARG A 758 -4.45 -16.62 -10.78
N ARG A 759 -3.54 -16.05 -9.98
CA ARG A 759 -2.10 -16.35 -10.09
C ARG A 759 -1.69 -17.41 -9.10
N GLU A 760 -1.00 -18.42 -9.58
CA GLU A 760 -0.35 -19.44 -8.77
C GLU A 760 1.16 -19.40 -9.01
N PRO A 761 1.99 -19.71 -7.99
CA PRO A 761 3.42 -19.90 -8.22
C PRO A 761 3.63 -21.01 -9.26
N ALA A 762 4.53 -20.79 -10.22
CA ALA A 762 4.89 -21.83 -11.19
C ALA A 762 5.37 -23.09 -10.45
N ARG A 763 4.87 -24.28 -10.84
CA ARG A 763 5.23 -25.57 -10.24
C ARG A 763 6.20 -26.32 -11.16
N GLY A 764 7.32 -26.84 -10.63
CA GLY A 764 8.18 -27.80 -11.33
C GLY A 764 9.66 -27.38 -11.47
N THR A 765 10.43 -28.19 -12.22
CA THR A 765 11.86 -27.97 -12.56
C THR A 765 12.11 -26.76 -13.47
N ASP A 766 11.05 -26.10 -13.94
CA ASP A 766 11.07 -24.87 -14.74
C ASP A 766 11.58 -23.63 -13.96
N LEU A 767 11.83 -23.78 -12.66
CA LEU A 767 12.49 -22.79 -11.80
C LEU A 767 13.96 -22.53 -12.17
N ALA A 768 14.56 -23.38 -13.00
CA ALA A 768 15.99 -23.32 -13.31
C ALA A 768 16.22 -23.34 -14.82
N ARG A 769 16.17 -22.16 -15.46
CA ARG A 769 17.14 -21.92 -16.55
C ARG A 769 18.53 -22.07 -15.90
N ARG A 770 19.22 -23.16 -16.21
CA ARG A 770 20.53 -23.57 -15.64
C ARG A 770 21.67 -22.63 -16.07
N TYR A 771 21.56 -21.33 -15.80
CA TYR A 771 22.64 -20.38 -16.05
C TYR A 771 23.14 -19.79 -14.73
N GLN A 772 24.47 -19.75 -14.59
CA GLN A 772 25.23 -19.41 -13.40
C GLN A 772 25.18 -17.90 -13.04
N THR A 773 23.99 -17.31 -12.98
CA THR A 773 23.81 -15.89 -12.59
C THR A 773 22.68 -15.76 -11.59
N ARG A 774 22.94 -15.01 -10.51
CA ARG A 774 22.21 -14.94 -9.24
C ARG A 774 20.80 -14.29 -9.29
N ALA A 775 19.95 -14.61 -10.27
CA ALA A 775 18.59 -14.06 -10.35
C ALA A 775 17.54 -15.17 -10.32
N THR A 776 17.19 -15.64 -9.12
CA THR A 776 16.11 -16.61 -8.91
C THR A 776 14.74 -15.92 -9.00
N TYR A 777 14.39 -15.35 -10.17
CA TYR A 777 13.01 -14.90 -10.41
C TYR A 777 12.12 -16.14 -10.55
N ALA A 778 11.21 -16.38 -9.60
CA ALA A 778 10.21 -17.42 -9.79
C ALA A 778 8.92 -16.79 -10.34
N PRO A 779 8.54 -17.11 -11.59
CA PRO A 779 7.35 -16.58 -12.23
C PRO A 779 6.06 -17.15 -11.63
N GLY A 780 4.94 -16.46 -11.87
CA GLY A 780 3.60 -16.96 -11.60
C GLY A 780 2.87 -17.34 -12.88
N ASP A 781 2.11 -18.43 -12.84
CA ASP A 781 1.20 -18.79 -13.92
C ASP A 781 -0.18 -18.17 -13.68
N THR A 782 -0.77 -17.63 -14.74
CA THR A 782 -2.10 -17.02 -14.69
C THR A 782 -3.14 -18.01 -15.19
N LEU A 783 -4.02 -18.41 -14.29
CA LEU A 783 -5.20 -19.20 -14.57
C LEU A 783 -6.39 -18.27 -14.77
N VAL A 784 -7.26 -18.61 -15.71
CA VAL A 784 -8.56 -17.97 -15.89
C VAL A 784 -9.66 -19.00 -15.68
N SER A 785 -10.68 -18.61 -14.91
CA SER A 785 -11.89 -19.40 -14.70
C SER A 785 -13.11 -18.66 -15.25
N LEU A 786 -13.96 -19.34 -16.02
CA LEU A 786 -15.24 -18.82 -16.50
C LEU A 786 -16.34 -19.04 -15.45
N VAL A 787 -17.07 -17.99 -15.10
CA VAL A 787 -18.07 -18.00 -14.03
C VAL A 787 -19.30 -17.16 -14.36
N ASP A 788 -20.42 -17.46 -13.70
CA ASP A 788 -21.65 -16.68 -13.77
C ASP A 788 -21.65 -15.51 -12.75
N ALA A 789 -22.80 -14.82 -12.62
CA ALA A 789 -23.01 -13.76 -11.63
C ALA A 789 -22.86 -14.23 -10.17
N ASN A 790 -23.17 -15.49 -9.88
CA ASN A 790 -23.03 -16.09 -8.55
C ASN A 790 -21.62 -16.62 -8.27
N GLY A 791 -20.72 -16.57 -9.26
CA GLY A 791 -19.36 -17.10 -9.16
C GLY A 791 -19.32 -18.62 -9.33
N THR A 792 -20.40 -19.23 -9.82
CA THR A 792 -20.42 -20.66 -10.14
C THR A 792 -19.77 -20.88 -11.51
N PRO A 793 -19.08 -22.01 -11.73
CA PRO A 793 -18.52 -22.35 -13.02
C PRO A 793 -19.57 -22.27 -14.14
N ALA A 794 -19.41 -21.32 -15.06
CA ALA A 794 -20.29 -21.16 -16.21
C ALA A 794 -19.66 -21.88 -17.41
N HIS A 795 -20.28 -22.99 -17.82
CA HIS A 795 -19.81 -23.83 -18.92
C HIS A 795 -20.86 -23.80 -20.03
N ASP A 796 -21.09 -22.63 -20.63
CA ASP A 796 -21.99 -22.40 -21.78
C ASP A 796 -21.46 -23.16 -23.04
N ASN A 797 -21.24 -24.47 -22.97
CA ASN A 797 -20.61 -25.32 -23.99
C ASN A 797 -19.27 -24.79 -24.55
N ILE A 798 -18.66 -23.80 -23.91
CA ILE A 798 -17.42 -23.17 -24.35
C ILE A 798 -16.28 -24.18 -24.32
N ARG A 799 -15.57 -24.32 -25.45
CA ARG A 799 -14.38 -25.16 -25.60
C ARG A 799 -13.13 -24.35 -25.88
N PHE A 800 -13.25 -23.18 -26.49
CA PHE A 800 -12.12 -22.33 -26.82
C PHE A 800 -12.28 -20.94 -26.22
N ILE A 801 -11.18 -20.36 -25.78
CA ILE A 801 -11.12 -18.97 -25.32
C ILE A 801 -10.10 -18.18 -26.15
N THR A 802 -10.44 -16.93 -26.44
CA THR A 802 -9.50 -15.94 -26.97
C THR A 802 -9.36 -14.84 -25.94
N ALA A 803 -8.11 -14.50 -25.60
CA ALA A 803 -7.81 -13.53 -24.57
C ALA A 803 -6.88 -12.44 -25.11
N GLN A 804 -7.27 -11.19 -24.95
CA GLN A 804 -6.38 -10.04 -25.12
C GLN A 804 -5.68 -9.80 -23.79
N VAL A 805 -4.38 -10.01 -23.77
CA VAL A 805 -3.56 -9.96 -22.56
C VAL A 805 -2.44 -8.94 -22.71
N TRP A 806 -2.09 -8.31 -21.61
CA TRP A 806 -0.80 -7.61 -21.48
C TRP A 806 0.19 -8.59 -20.90
N VAL A 807 1.41 -8.64 -21.44
CA VAL A 807 2.44 -9.61 -21.07
C VAL A 807 3.79 -8.94 -20.87
N THR A 808 4.67 -9.62 -20.13
CA THR A 808 6.10 -9.31 -19.98
C THR A 808 6.92 -10.50 -20.47
N ASN A 809 8.20 -10.29 -20.76
CA ASN A 809 9.14 -11.36 -21.17
C ASN A 809 9.82 -12.08 -19.99
N ARG A 810 9.18 -12.11 -18.81
CA ARG A 810 9.76 -12.69 -17.57
C ARG A 810 11.20 -12.20 -17.33
N ASP A 811 12.13 -13.12 -17.10
CA ASP A 811 13.55 -12.92 -16.79
C ASP A 811 14.42 -12.67 -18.03
N LEU A 812 13.89 -12.79 -19.26
CA LEU A 812 14.66 -12.59 -20.50
C LEU A 812 15.36 -11.22 -20.59
N PRO A 813 14.77 -10.08 -20.14
CA PRO A 813 15.45 -8.79 -20.16
C PRO A 813 16.80 -8.79 -19.42
N ASN A 814 16.99 -9.65 -18.41
CA ASN A 814 18.24 -9.76 -17.66
C ASN A 814 19.38 -10.40 -18.46
N LEU A 815 19.06 -11.06 -19.57
CA LEU A 815 20.02 -11.75 -20.44
C LEU A 815 20.49 -10.86 -21.59
N LEU A 816 19.99 -9.62 -21.68
CA LEU A 816 20.37 -8.69 -22.74
C LEU A 816 21.80 -8.19 -22.53
N ALA A 817 22.62 -8.33 -23.57
CA ALA A 817 23.91 -7.65 -23.65
C ALA A 817 23.64 -6.18 -24.06
N VAL A 818 23.84 -5.26 -23.12
CA VAL A 818 23.54 -3.83 -23.32
C VAL A 818 24.84 -3.03 -23.49
N ASN A 819 24.93 -2.26 -24.57
CA ASN A 819 26.03 -1.35 -24.88
C ASN A 819 25.63 0.13 -24.90
N GLY A 820 24.33 0.45 -24.88
CA GLY A 820 23.79 1.81 -24.81
C GLY A 820 23.66 2.52 -26.17
N VAL A 821 23.89 1.84 -27.29
CA VAL A 821 23.91 2.44 -28.65
C VAL A 821 22.94 1.77 -29.62
N ASP A 822 23.01 0.46 -29.79
CA ASP A 822 22.25 -0.32 -30.79
C ASP A 822 21.59 -1.58 -30.21
N ASP A 823 21.19 -1.49 -28.94
CA ASP A 823 20.57 -2.57 -28.19
C ASP A 823 19.16 -2.96 -28.66
N LEU A 824 18.45 -2.02 -29.28
CA LEU A 824 17.06 -2.19 -29.70
C LEU A 824 16.85 -1.77 -31.15
N SER A 825 15.91 -2.46 -31.80
CA SER A 825 15.37 -2.13 -33.12
C SER A 825 13.99 -1.51 -33.00
N THR A 826 13.68 -0.55 -33.86
CA THR A 826 12.34 0.07 -33.91
C THR A 826 11.44 -0.71 -34.85
N VAL A 827 10.23 -1.03 -34.41
CA VAL A 827 9.21 -1.63 -35.29
C VAL A 827 8.54 -0.57 -36.17
N VAL A 828 8.61 0.71 -35.75
CA VAL A 828 8.07 1.87 -36.47
C VAL A 828 9.13 2.43 -37.42
N ASN A 829 8.71 2.87 -38.61
CA ASN A 829 9.58 3.56 -39.57
C ASN A 829 9.89 5.00 -39.10
N ALA A 830 10.80 5.12 -38.14
CA ALA A 830 11.30 6.39 -37.61
C ALA A 830 12.68 6.73 -38.22
N PRO A 831 13.04 8.01 -38.35
CA PRO A 831 14.35 8.46 -38.85
C PRO A 831 15.45 8.29 -37.78
N LEU A 832 15.73 7.04 -37.41
CA LEU A 832 16.69 6.67 -36.38
C LEU A 832 17.84 5.88 -37.00
N ALA A 833 19.06 6.18 -36.55
CA ALA A 833 20.26 5.39 -36.85
C ALA A 833 20.32 4.15 -35.95
N SER A 834 20.04 4.31 -34.66
CA SER A 834 20.02 3.22 -33.68
C SER A 834 19.21 3.59 -32.43
N VAL A 835 18.93 2.61 -31.58
CA VAL A 835 18.33 2.80 -30.25
C VAL A 835 19.13 2.02 -29.22
N GLY A 836 19.54 2.71 -28.16
CA GLY A 836 20.38 2.15 -27.10
C GLY A 836 19.78 2.29 -25.71
N LEU A 837 19.99 1.31 -24.85
CA LEU A 837 19.55 1.29 -23.46
C LEU A 837 20.63 1.92 -22.56
N ILE A 838 20.57 3.24 -22.39
CA ILE A 838 21.53 3.99 -21.56
C ILE A 838 21.41 3.67 -20.06
N ARG A 839 20.27 3.10 -19.65
CA ARG A 839 20.11 2.36 -18.39
C ARG A 839 19.64 0.96 -18.73
N ALA A 840 20.34 -0.04 -18.19
CA ALA A 840 20.01 -1.43 -18.40
C ALA A 840 18.63 -1.77 -17.79
N PRO A 841 17.93 -2.77 -18.36
CA PRO A 841 16.66 -3.24 -17.83
C PRO A 841 16.82 -3.82 -16.41
N GLY A 842 15.97 -3.37 -15.49
CA GLY A 842 15.89 -3.95 -14.15
C GLY A 842 15.25 -5.34 -14.14
N THR A 843 15.52 -6.14 -13.11
CA THR A 843 14.93 -7.48 -12.97
C THR A 843 13.41 -7.41 -12.73
N PRO A 844 12.60 -8.22 -13.44
CA PRO A 844 11.17 -8.36 -13.13
C PRO A 844 10.93 -8.75 -11.66
N LYS A 845 9.82 -8.30 -11.07
CA LYS A 845 9.46 -8.60 -9.67
C LYS A 845 8.14 -9.32 -9.57
N ARG A 846 8.03 -10.16 -8.54
CA ARG A 846 6.75 -10.78 -8.18
C ARG A 846 5.73 -9.71 -7.75
N PRO A 847 4.43 -10.02 -7.80
CA PRO A 847 3.40 -9.16 -7.22
C PRO A 847 3.69 -8.77 -5.77
N LEU A 848 3.40 -7.53 -5.40
CA LEU A 848 3.60 -7.02 -4.03
C LEU A 848 2.63 -7.67 -3.03
N ALA A 849 1.40 -7.96 -3.45
CA ALA A 849 0.36 -8.52 -2.58
C ALA A 849 0.53 -10.03 -2.40
N GLN A 850 1.37 -10.41 -1.44
CA GLN A 850 1.58 -11.80 -1.01
C GLN A 850 1.27 -11.96 0.48
N GLY A 851 0.58 -13.05 0.84
CA GLY A 851 0.28 -13.38 2.24
C GLY A 851 -0.35 -12.22 3.01
N THR A 852 0.22 -11.90 4.18
CA THR A 852 -0.22 -10.80 5.05
C THR A 852 0.12 -9.40 4.49
N THR A 853 1.09 -9.28 3.59
CA THR A 853 1.43 -8.02 2.91
C THR A 853 0.25 -7.50 2.07
N ALA A 854 -0.58 -8.40 1.52
CA ALA A 854 -1.79 -8.01 0.81
C ALA A 854 -2.73 -7.16 1.68
N TRP A 855 -2.91 -7.52 2.96
CA TRP A 855 -3.71 -6.74 3.91
C TRP A 855 -3.08 -5.39 4.24
N ARG A 856 -1.75 -5.33 4.36
CA ARG A 856 -1.03 -4.06 4.59
C ARG A 856 -1.14 -3.11 3.39
N LEU A 857 -1.16 -3.65 2.17
CA LEU A 857 -1.40 -2.88 0.96
C LEU A 857 -2.86 -2.39 0.87
N VAL A 858 -3.86 -3.23 1.21
CA VAL A 858 -5.26 -2.79 1.35
C VAL A 858 -5.37 -1.64 2.34
N ARG A 859 -4.72 -1.77 3.50
CA ARG A 859 -4.67 -0.74 4.54
C ARG A 859 -4.13 0.59 4.02
N GLN A 860 -3.05 0.57 3.24
CA GLN A 860 -2.45 1.78 2.69
C GLN A 860 -3.34 2.51 1.68
N LEU A 861 -4.22 1.80 0.97
CA LEU A 861 -5.11 2.42 -0.02
C LEU A 861 -6.24 3.24 0.61
N ASN A 862 -6.52 3.04 1.90
CA ASN A 862 -7.49 3.83 2.66
C ASN A 862 -6.81 5.00 3.41
N PHE A 863 -7.60 5.99 3.82
CA PHE A 863 -7.09 7.12 4.59
C PHE A 863 -6.63 6.66 5.98
N ASN A 864 -5.33 6.81 6.24
CA ASN A 864 -4.76 6.65 7.56
C ASN A 864 -3.78 7.80 7.86
N HIS A 865 -4.12 8.63 8.84
CA HIS A 865 -3.26 9.74 9.27
C HIS A 865 -2.23 9.31 10.32
N LEU A 866 -2.48 8.23 11.08
CA LEU A 866 -1.64 7.83 12.22
C LEU A 866 -0.16 7.57 11.86
N PRO A 867 0.19 6.91 10.74
CA PRO A 867 1.58 6.66 10.36
C PRO A 867 2.33 7.95 10.01
N LEU A 868 1.61 8.97 9.54
CA LEU A 868 2.14 10.28 9.23
C LEU A 868 2.24 11.16 10.49
N GLU A 869 1.53 10.81 11.55
CA GLU A 869 1.63 11.58 12.77
C GLU A 869 2.94 11.31 13.51
N ASP A 870 3.50 10.07 13.48
CA ASP A 870 4.71 9.61 14.19
C ASP A 870 5.97 10.50 13.95
N PRO A 871 6.57 11.16 14.98
CA PRO A 871 7.53 12.24 14.72
C PRO A 871 8.88 11.67 14.31
N GLY A 872 9.16 10.41 14.64
CA GLY A 872 10.35 9.66 14.26
C GLY A 872 10.18 8.93 12.94
N GLY A 873 9.05 9.13 12.23
CA GLY A 873 8.81 8.64 10.87
C GLY A 873 8.70 7.13 10.69
N ALA A 874 8.64 6.32 11.76
CA ALA A 874 8.59 4.86 11.65
C ALA A 874 7.34 4.39 10.92
N GLY A 875 6.19 4.99 11.21
CA GLY A 875 4.94 4.71 10.51
C GLY A 875 5.04 4.94 9.00
N LEU A 876 5.57 6.08 8.56
CA LEU A 876 5.79 6.35 7.13
C LEU A 876 6.78 5.35 6.51
N ARG A 877 7.90 5.06 7.18
CA ARG A 877 8.87 4.07 6.69
C ARG A 877 8.23 2.70 6.48
N GLU A 878 7.38 2.25 7.40
CA GLU A 878 6.69 0.96 7.26
C GLU A 878 5.78 0.89 6.04
N LEU A 879 5.08 1.98 5.71
CA LEU A 879 4.26 2.06 4.49
C LEU A 879 5.12 2.04 3.22
N LEU A 880 6.22 2.80 3.19
CA LEU A 880 7.11 2.86 2.02
C LEU A 880 7.84 1.53 1.79
N LEU A 881 8.23 0.83 2.86
CA LEU A 881 8.90 -0.47 2.78
C LEU A 881 8.03 -1.60 2.22
N LEU A 882 6.72 -1.39 2.03
CA LEU A 882 5.86 -2.33 1.30
C LEU A 882 6.26 -2.44 -0.19
N TYR A 883 6.92 -1.42 -0.74
CA TYR A 883 7.41 -1.39 -2.12
C TYR A 883 8.85 -1.90 -2.25
N ARG A 884 9.46 -2.39 -1.17
CA ARG A 884 10.86 -2.85 -1.20
C ARG A 884 11.05 -3.91 -2.29
N THR A 885 12.06 -3.71 -3.12
CA THR A 885 12.49 -4.68 -4.12
C THR A 885 13.90 -5.17 -3.78
N GLY A 886 14.24 -6.41 -4.16
CA GLY A 886 15.54 -6.99 -3.83
C GLY A 886 16.75 -6.33 -4.51
N ASP A 887 16.53 -5.57 -5.60
CA ASP A 887 17.62 -5.11 -6.49
C ASP A 887 17.90 -3.61 -6.36
N ASN A 888 17.07 -2.89 -5.59
CA ASN A 888 17.32 -1.52 -5.22
C ASN A 888 17.54 -1.41 -3.71
N PRO A 889 18.71 -1.84 -3.19
CA PRO A 889 19.05 -1.66 -1.78
C PRO A 889 19.15 -0.17 -1.41
N GLY A 890 19.36 0.71 -2.39
CA GLY A 890 19.35 2.17 -2.23
C GLY A 890 18.01 2.68 -1.73
N PHE A 891 16.88 2.19 -2.27
CA PHE A 891 15.54 2.57 -1.83
C PHE A 891 15.32 2.31 -0.33
N VAL A 892 15.75 1.15 0.18
CA VAL A 892 15.61 0.84 1.61
C VAL A 892 16.41 1.83 2.46
N LYS A 893 17.64 2.17 2.05
CA LYS A 893 18.47 3.17 2.74
C LYS A 893 17.85 4.56 2.70
N GLN A 894 17.31 4.97 1.55
CA GLN A 894 16.63 6.25 1.38
C GLN A 894 15.39 6.36 2.26
N VAL A 895 14.59 5.29 2.37
CA VAL A 895 13.45 5.24 3.28
C VAL A 895 13.92 5.28 4.74
N GLN A 896 14.95 4.52 5.09
CA GLN A 896 15.55 4.52 6.43
C GLN A 896 16.15 5.87 6.82
N ALA A 897 16.62 6.66 5.86
CA ALA A 897 17.16 7.99 6.07
C ALA A 897 16.10 9.01 6.54
N ILE A 898 14.80 8.74 6.33
CA ILE A 898 13.74 9.59 6.89
C ILE A 898 13.79 9.44 8.42
N THR A 899 14.25 10.44 9.14
CA THR A 899 14.38 10.43 10.60
C THR A 899 13.24 11.15 11.31
N GLY A 900 12.46 11.96 10.60
CA GLY A 900 11.27 12.57 11.18
C GLY A 900 10.21 13.04 10.20
N VAL A 901 8.99 13.12 10.70
CA VAL A 901 7.79 13.59 9.98
C VAL A 901 7.00 14.51 10.90
N GLN A 902 6.66 15.70 10.42
CA GLN A 902 5.84 16.65 11.17
C GLN A 902 4.66 17.10 10.33
N MET A 903 3.46 16.88 10.87
CA MET A 903 2.19 17.27 10.25
C MET A 903 1.58 18.46 10.98
N GLN A 904 1.21 19.51 10.24
CA GLN A 904 0.58 20.70 10.79
C GLN A 904 -0.49 21.25 9.82
N THR A 905 -1.45 22.01 10.32
CA THR A 905 -2.40 22.73 9.45
C THR A 905 -1.71 23.99 8.93
N VAL A 906 -1.83 24.25 7.63
CA VAL A 906 -1.22 25.43 6.97
C VAL A 906 -2.26 26.17 6.14
N THR A 907 -2.17 27.50 6.12
CA THR A 907 -2.98 28.35 5.23
C THR A 907 -2.13 28.74 4.03
N ARG A 908 -2.62 28.50 2.81
CA ARG A 908 -1.97 28.95 1.58
C ARG A 908 -2.97 29.50 0.59
N ARG A 909 -2.46 30.31 -0.33
CA ARG A 909 -3.15 30.58 -1.58
C ARG A 909 -3.17 29.28 -2.41
N LEU A 910 -4.35 28.89 -2.87
CA LEU A 910 -4.51 27.71 -3.73
C LEU A 910 -3.96 28.01 -5.13
N PRO A 911 -3.32 27.04 -5.78
CA PRO A 911 -2.82 27.19 -7.14
C PRO A 911 -3.98 27.26 -8.15
N GLY A 912 -3.97 28.25 -9.06
CA GLY A 912 -4.98 28.42 -10.11
C GLY A 912 -4.81 29.73 -10.91
N THR A 913 -5.32 29.77 -12.14
CA THR A 913 -5.31 30.97 -13.00
C THR A 913 -6.61 31.75 -12.84
N GLY A 914 -6.57 32.88 -12.13
CA GLY A 914 -7.70 33.83 -12.07
C GLY A 914 -7.88 34.42 -10.67
N ASP A 915 -8.56 33.69 -9.80
CA ASP A 915 -9.04 34.21 -8.52
C ASP A 915 -8.07 33.95 -7.35
N LEU A 916 -7.97 34.93 -6.45
CA LEU A 916 -7.23 34.82 -5.19
C LEU A 916 -8.02 33.97 -4.18
N VAL A 917 -7.88 32.64 -4.29
CA VAL A 917 -8.50 31.69 -3.37
C VAL A 917 -7.50 31.26 -2.30
N PHE A 918 -7.90 31.36 -1.03
CA PHE A 918 -7.13 30.88 0.11
C PHE A 918 -7.82 29.66 0.72
N GLY A 919 -7.04 28.73 1.24
CA GLY A 919 -7.58 27.53 1.88
C GLY A 919 -6.71 27.01 3.01
N CYS A 920 -7.31 26.15 3.82
CA CYS A 920 -6.59 25.35 4.81
C CYS A 920 -6.15 24.03 4.18
N GLY A 921 -4.89 23.69 4.40
CA GLY A 921 -4.26 22.46 3.96
C GLY A 921 -3.46 21.78 5.06
N THR A 922 -2.86 20.67 4.70
CA THR A 922 -1.96 19.91 5.57
C THR A 922 -0.52 20.16 5.14
N GLY A 923 0.29 20.76 5.99
CA GLY A 923 1.73 20.87 5.82
C GLY A 923 2.44 19.63 6.35
N CYS A 924 3.31 19.03 5.53
CA CYS A 924 4.16 17.90 5.88
C CYS A 924 5.63 18.30 5.80
N THR A 925 6.36 18.24 6.91
CA THR A 925 7.81 18.45 6.94
C THR A 925 8.52 17.12 7.15
N LEU A 926 9.30 16.70 6.17
CA LEU A 926 10.12 15.51 6.20
C LEU A 926 11.55 15.87 6.63
N THR A 927 12.08 15.18 7.63
CA THR A 927 13.48 15.29 8.05
C THR A 927 14.24 14.06 7.61
N VAL A 928 15.36 14.27 6.93
CA VAL A 928 16.22 13.19 6.40
C VAL A 928 17.65 13.31 6.93
N ASP A 929 18.27 12.17 7.18
CA ASP A 929 19.69 12.03 7.48
C ASP A 929 20.44 11.59 6.21
N GLU A 930 21.16 12.53 5.59
CA GLU A 930 21.89 12.27 4.34
C GLU A 930 23.09 11.33 4.53
N GLY A 931 23.54 11.08 5.77
CA GLY A 931 24.62 10.15 6.06
C GLY A 931 24.34 8.72 5.57
N ALA A 932 23.06 8.33 5.51
CA ALA A 932 22.63 7.03 5.03
C ALA A 932 22.52 6.93 3.49
N LEU A 933 22.60 8.05 2.76
CA LEU A 933 22.30 8.15 1.32
C LEU A 933 23.51 7.95 0.41
N ALA A 934 24.70 7.67 0.95
CA ALA A 934 25.93 7.45 0.17
C ALA A 934 26.25 8.55 -0.86
N GLY A 935 25.82 9.79 -0.58
CA GLY A 935 26.02 10.97 -1.43
C GLY A 935 24.91 11.26 -2.45
N GLU A 936 23.90 10.39 -2.57
CA GLU A 936 22.70 10.69 -3.37
C GLU A 936 21.87 11.79 -2.70
N SER A 937 21.24 12.63 -3.52
CA SER A 937 20.34 13.67 -3.03
C SER A 937 19.00 13.06 -2.56
N PRO A 938 18.45 13.48 -1.39
CA PRO A 938 17.11 13.10 -0.97
C PRO A 938 15.99 13.80 -1.75
N TYR A 939 16.32 14.78 -2.61
CA TYR A 939 15.34 15.63 -3.27
C TYR A 939 14.36 14.85 -4.14
N LEU A 940 14.85 13.89 -4.93
CA LEU A 940 13.98 13.09 -5.81
C LEU A 940 12.97 12.27 -5.00
N LEU A 941 13.39 11.63 -3.91
CA LEU A 941 12.48 10.97 -2.97
C LEU A 941 11.43 11.96 -2.45
N GLY A 942 11.82 13.19 -2.12
CA GLY A 942 10.89 14.25 -1.71
C GLY A 942 9.84 14.59 -2.77
N VAL A 943 10.23 14.67 -4.05
CA VAL A 943 9.29 14.88 -5.17
C VAL A 943 8.30 13.71 -5.27
N ILE A 944 8.76 12.46 -5.11
CA ILE A 944 7.86 11.29 -5.12
C ILE A 944 6.89 11.34 -3.92
N LEU A 945 7.41 11.67 -2.73
CA LEU A 945 6.61 11.70 -1.51
C LEU A 945 5.56 12.81 -1.53
N GLU A 946 5.82 13.97 -2.12
CA GLU A 946 4.78 15.01 -2.22
C GLU A 946 3.60 14.56 -3.09
N HIS A 947 3.83 13.79 -4.15
CA HIS A 947 2.78 13.20 -4.98
C HIS A 947 2.05 12.06 -4.24
N TYR A 948 2.80 11.26 -3.47
CA TYR A 948 2.24 10.19 -2.65
C TYR A 948 1.32 10.74 -1.54
N LEU A 949 1.75 11.80 -0.85
CA LEU A 949 1.01 12.42 0.26
C LEU A 949 -0.31 13.06 -0.18
N ALA A 950 -0.42 13.51 -1.44
CA ALA A 950 -1.66 14.07 -1.99
C ALA A 950 -2.85 13.09 -1.90
N ARG A 951 -2.59 11.77 -1.94
CA ARG A 951 -3.64 10.75 -1.77
C ARG A 951 -4.27 10.73 -0.38
N HIS A 952 -3.55 11.19 0.64
CA HIS A 952 -4.01 11.21 2.02
C HIS A 952 -4.85 12.46 2.35
N VAL A 953 -5.00 13.39 1.41
CA VAL A 953 -5.72 14.65 1.59
C VAL A 953 -6.95 14.70 0.65
N PRO A 954 -8.11 15.19 1.11
CA PRO A 954 -9.30 15.39 0.27
C PRO A 954 -9.04 16.29 -0.95
N MET A 955 -9.80 16.09 -2.04
CA MET A 955 -9.67 16.88 -3.27
C MET A 955 -9.94 18.39 -3.11
N HIS A 956 -10.70 18.80 -2.10
CA HIS A 956 -11.02 20.21 -1.82
C HIS A 956 -10.01 20.90 -0.89
N THR A 957 -8.97 20.20 -0.47
CA THR A 957 -7.86 20.77 0.31
C THR A 957 -6.54 20.34 -0.34
N PHE A 958 -5.42 20.78 0.21
CA PHE A 958 -4.09 20.58 -0.37
C PHE A 958 -3.11 20.05 0.67
N VAL A 959 -2.04 19.44 0.17
CA VAL A 959 -0.84 19.14 0.93
C VAL A 959 0.28 20.08 0.49
N GLU A 960 1.02 20.65 1.45
CA GLU A 960 2.28 21.32 1.17
C GLU A 960 3.39 20.47 1.79
N THR A 961 4.36 20.06 0.97
CA THR A 961 5.46 19.22 1.44
C THR A 961 6.73 20.05 1.50
N SER A 962 7.52 19.85 2.56
CA SER A 962 8.86 20.39 2.68
C SER A 962 9.82 19.32 3.17
N MET A 963 11.08 19.44 2.77
CA MET A 963 12.13 18.51 3.16
C MET A 963 13.33 19.26 3.75
N ARG A 964 13.83 18.73 4.86
CA ARG A 964 14.98 19.26 5.59
C ARG A 964 15.98 18.14 5.86
N SER A 965 17.24 18.47 5.72
CA SER A 965 18.39 17.64 6.03
C SER A 965 18.92 17.97 7.42
N VAL A 966 19.33 16.95 8.17
CA VAL A 966 20.04 17.13 9.45
C VAL A 966 21.37 17.84 9.24
N GLN A 967 22.03 17.59 8.11
CA GLN A 967 23.36 18.11 7.80
C GLN A 967 23.33 19.57 7.32
N ARG A 968 22.40 19.92 6.43
CA ARG A 968 22.41 21.23 5.74
C ARG A 968 21.12 22.06 5.88
N GLY A 969 20.14 21.59 6.64
CA GLY A 969 18.89 22.33 6.84
C GLY A 969 17.93 22.23 5.65
N PRO A 970 17.26 23.30 5.21
CA PRO A 970 16.25 23.23 4.15
C PRO A 970 16.79 22.69 2.82
N VAL A 971 16.16 21.63 2.29
CA VAL A 971 16.48 21.07 0.96
C VAL A 971 15.55 21.70 -0.08
N ALA A 972 14.23 21.52 0.12
CA ALA A 972 13.20 22.03 -0.76
C ALA A 972 11.86 22.26 -0.04
N LEU A 973 11.08 23.20 -0.58
CA LEU A 973 9.67 23.43 -0.29
C LEU A 973 8.95 23.34 -1.64
N TRP A 974 8.05 22.37 -1.79
CA TRP A 974 7.27 22.21 -3.01
C TRP A 974 5.98 23.02 -2.95
N PRO A 975 5.45 23.48 -4.10
CA PRO A 975 4.21 24.22 -4.13
C PRO A 975 3.04 23.38 -3.58
N PRO A 976 1.99 24.01 -3.03
CA PRO A 976 0.77 23.32 -2.61
C PRO A 976 0.21 22.41 -3.70
N ARG A 977 -0.03 21.15 -3.36
CA ARG A 977 -0.60 20.14 -4.25
C ARG A 977 -2.00 19.76 -3.78
N MET A 978 -2.98 19.88 -4.67
CA MET A 978 -4.36 19.49 -4.36
C MET A 978 -4.43 18.00 -4.01
N GLY A 979 -5.26 17.67 -3.03
CA GLY A 979 -5.51 16.28 -2.64
C GLY A 979 -6.17 15.49 -3.77
N THR A 980 -6.07 14.16 -3.70
CA THR A 980 -6.68 13.27 -4.71
C THR A 980 -7.71 12.31 -4.13
N ARG A 981 -7.93 12.33 -2.81
CA ARG A 981 -8.98 11.54 -2.18
C ARG A 981 -10.36 12.10 -2.55
N SER A 982 -11.26 11.24 -3.01
CA SER A 982 -12.63 11.61 -3.35
C SER A 982 -13.30 12.37 -2.19
N ALA A 983 -13.94 13.49 -2.50
CA ALA A 983 -14.78 14.21 -1.56
C ALA A 983 -16.23 13.67 -1.61
N ALA A 984 -16.97 13.87 -0.51
CA ALA A 984 -18.37 13.45 -0.38
C ALA A 984 -19.29 14.33 -1.25
#